data_AF-A0A6P2BKS7-F1
#
_entry.id   AF-A0A6P2BKS7-F1
#
_cell.length_a   1.000
_cell.length_b   1.000
_cell.length_c   1.000
_cell.angle_alpha   90.00
_cell.angle_beta   90.00
_cell.angle_gamma   90.00
#
_symmetry.space_group_name_H-M   'P 1'
#
loop_
_entity.id
_entity.type
_entity.pdbx_description
1 polymer ?
#
loop_
_entity_poly.entity_id
_entity_poly.type
_entity_poly.pdbx_seq_one_letter_code
_entity_poly.pdbx_strand_id
1 'polypeptide(L)'
;MPVDNPESDPAPHGSEGSDSVVAAFDAAIARLAAANATAGVSPVFEVLEPARALLFDSAGLDMLYARVEALEAAGFFRGSDWDAPQTLVPSLAVRTIRHGEPVATLVEAISQIRMLAVARGDSTHPSLSPEHAQHFLAQVMAMNLDLVVGDLQEADRLRPENLGYAVQTLYHYLLRHLGYGNILEHLVSEVWRILAQRPVQVSGVKHMVTQIAACLNSPDPIANAVSDDALQLINAVFSPTEGCREDPGFEVYGERLATMDDATLLQEAIAFAQAMHNTGLVSPYMPGFIRYLRTRWNELIPTALGLSPTGADAFNCYPALIHALIDGAIFPETNQAAYGLAMMLERGILYSPPVAPSLWRQLRLTLCDTTTRKITEVFGDSRRPECFLLADVLNVLGLPLGVGQGNYPTCQSTRAISMWAYSEPADLLRIVAWAARDDEVIMRFEGENISSKELASGLAKDPPVDVDAVSLVTVPHLDRIYFEMGRRSAGRGEDPHKWVNAEFHGDHVGHGFRIAVDVFTGGLKDFEGFLRDFYAAYHPFHNGNLPVINPQPAGIAVTDSGSRFLGWHAISIQRVALDANRVMRAYFFNPNNDSGQDWGQGIVTSTHGNGELYGEASLPMDEFASRLYVFHYDPLEKGNPGSVPDAEIRRASQLARSSWASDR
;
A
#
# COMPACT_ATOMS: atom_id res chain seq x y z
N MET A 1 16.71 -73.79 18.25
CA MET A 1 16.28 -74.02 19.64
C MET A 1 16.43 -72.71 20.40
N PRO A 2 15.46 -72.35 21.25
CA PRO A 2 14.92 -71.00 21.31
C PRO A 2 15.06 -70.34 22.69
N VAL A 3 15.06 -69.00 22.72
CA VAL A 3 14.73 -68.10 23.86
C VAL A 3 14.57 -66.70 23.22
N ASP A 4 13.62 -65.81 23.46
CA ASP A 4 12.24 -65.83 23.98
C ASP A 4 11.64 -64.47 23.50
N ASN A 5 10.38 -64.45 23.08
CA ASN A 5 9.63 -63.21 22.83
C ASN A 5 9.23 -62.60 24.20
N PRO A 6 9.12 -61.27 24.31
CA PRO A 6 7.79 -60.77 24.64
C PRO A 6 7.37 -59.61 23.75
N GLU A 7 6.17 -59.79 23.19
CA GLU A 7 5.29 -58.74 22.74
C GLU A 7 4.96 -57.81 23.93
N SER A 8 5.07 -56.51 23.70
CA SER A 8 4.18 -55.53 24.31
C SER A 8 4.03 -54.37 23.34
N ASP A 9 2.90 -54.36 22.62
CA ASP A 9 2.40 -53.19 21.91
C ASP A 9 2.40 -51.96 22.83
N PRO A 10 2.87 -50.78 22.39
CA PRO A 10 2.49 -49.55 23.06
C PRO A 10 1.02 -49.30 22.75
N ALA A 11 0.21 -49.30 23.81
CA ALA A 11 -1.20 -48.90 23.77
C ALA A 11 -1.37 -47.49 23.15
N PRO A 12 -2.51 -47.21 22.49
CA PRO A 12 -2.77 -45.94 21.83
C PRO A 12 -3.06 -44.86 22.88
N HIS A 13 -2.04 -44.13 23.32
CA HIS A 13 -2.23 -42.88 24.04
C HIS A 13 -2.48 -41.76 23.02
N GLY A 14 -3.76 -41.41 22.78
CA GLY A 14 -4.09 -40.28 21.89
C GLY A 14 -5.56 -39.84 21.78
N SER A 15 -6.57 -40.65 22.12
CA SER A 15 -7.97 -40.28 21.85
C SER A 15 -8.70 -39.56 22.99
N GLU A 16 -8.52 -39.96 24.25
CA GLU A 16 -9.35 -39.45 25.38
C GLU A 16 -9.16 -37.94 25.66
N GLY A 17 -7.96 -37.39 25.43
CA GLY A 17 -7.67 -35.97 25.63
C GLY A 17 -8.31 -35.06 24.58
N SER A 18 -8.33 -35.49 23.31
CA SER A 18 -8.94 -34.74 22.20
C SER A 18 -10.46 -34.73 22.31
N ASP A 19 -11.07 -35.88 22.63
CA ASP A 19 -12.52 -36.01 22.80
C ASP A 19 -13.05 -35.09 23.92
N SER A 20 -12.28 -34.94 25.00
CA SER A 20 -12.64 -34.02 26.10
C SER A 20 -12.56 -32.55 25.70
N VAL A 21 -11.58 -32.15 24.90
CA VAL A 21 -11.44 -30.76 24.41
C VAL A 21 -12.56 -30.43 23.43
N VAL A 22 -12.87 -31.36 22.53
CA VAL A 22 -13.98 -31.23 21.57
C VAL A 22 -15.32 -31.12 22.28
N ALA A 23 -15.60 -31.95 23.29
CA ALA A 23 -16.83 -31.84 24.07
C ALA A 23 -16.95 -30.50 24.81
N ALA A 24 -15.84 -29.98 25.35
CA ALA A 24 -15.81 -28.66 25.98
C ALA A 24 -16.06 -27.54 24.96
N PHE A 25 -15.52 -27.66 23.76
CA PHE A 25 -15.75 -26.74 22.65
C PHE A 25 -17.22 -26.71 22.23
N ASP A 26 -17.82 -27.88 21.97
CA ASP A 26 -19.23 -28.01 21.59
C ASP A 26 -20.16 -27.42 22.67
N ALA A 27 -19.84 -27.67 23.95
CA ALA A 27 -20.58 -27.07 25.06
C ALA A 27 -20.44 -25.54 25.12
N ALA A 28 -19.26 -24.99 24.80
CA ALA A 28 -19.03 -23.55 24.77
C ALA A 28 -19.81 -22.88 23.62
N ILE A 29 -19.83 -23.49 22.44
CA ILE A 29 -20.64 -23.02 21.29
C ILE A 29 -22.13 -22.98 21.67
N ALA A 30 -22.65 -24.04 22.30
CA ALA A 30 -24.04 -24.10 22.74
C ALA A 30 -24.39 -23.02 23.77
N ARG A 31 -23.48 -22.74 24.72
CA ARG A 31 -23.65 -21.65 25.70
C ARG A 31 -23.65 -20.28 25.04
N LEU A 32 -22.75 -20.05 24.08
CA LEU A 32 -22.71 -18.80 23.32
C LEU A 32 -24.02 -18.58 22.55
N ALA A 33 -24.52 -19.62 21.86
CA ALA A 33 -25.79 -19.56 21.15
C ALA A 33 -26.96 -19.20 22.08
N ALA A 34 -27.03 -19.82 23.26
CA ALA A 34 -28.06 -19.54 24.26
C ALA A 34 -27.95 -18.10 24.82
N ALA A 35 -26.74 -17.62 25.07
CA ALA A 35 -26.49 -16.26 25.53
C ALA A 35 -26.90 -15.23 24.46
N ASN A 36 -26.48 -15.43 23.21
CA ASN A 36 -26.80 -14.56 22.09
C ASN A 36 -28.28 -14.56 21.71
N ALA A 37 -29.01 -15.65 21.96
CA ALA A 37 -30.46 -15.67 21.81
C ALA A 37 -31.19 -14.68 22.75
N THR A 38 -30.56 -14.32 23.87
CA THR A 38 -31.13 -13.37 24.85
C THR A 38 -30.53 -11.97 24.73
N ALA A 39 -29.20 -11.87 24.66
CA ALA A 39 -28.46 -10.61 24.70
C ALA A 39 -28.19 -9.99 23.32
N GLY A 40 -28.43 -10.73 22.23
CA GLY A 40 -28.05 -10.32 20.88
C GLY A 40 -26.57 -10.54 20.59
N VAL A 41 -25.68 -9.97 21.40
CA VAL A 41 -24.21 -10.07 21.30
C VAL A 41 -23.60 -10.35 22.68
N SER A 42 -22.73 -11.35 22.77
CA SER A 42 -22.05 -11.79 24.00
C SER A 42 -20.56 -12.01 23.74
N PRO A 43 -19.69 -11.86 24.75
CA PRO A 43 -18.25 -12.10 24.60
C PRO A 43 -17.94 -13.55 24.23
N VAL A 44 -16.98 -13.75 23.30
CA VAL A 44 -16.61 -15.07 22.75
C VAL A 44 -15.52 -15.80 23.53
N PHE A 45 -15.02 -15.23 24.63
CA PHE A 45 -13.85 -15.74 25.34
C PHE A 45 -13.97 -17.20 25.79
N GLU A 46 -15.16 -17.66 26.20
CA GLU A 46 -15.39 -19.06 26.58
C GLU A 46 -15.25 -20.05 25.42
N VAL A 47 -15.45 -19.59 24.18
CA VAL A 47 -15.30 -20.40 22.97
C VAL A 47 -13.83 -20.40 22.50
N LEU A 48 -13.12 -19.28 22.70
CA LEU A 48 -11.73 -19.12 22.25
C LEU A 48 -10.76 -20.05 22.97
N GLU A 49 -10.91 -20.28 24.27
CA GLU A 49 -10.01 -21.17 25.03
C GLU A 49 -9.99 -22.61 24.51
N PRO A 50 -11.12 -23.32 24.40
CA PRO A 50 -11.13 -24.66 23.83
C PRO A 50 -10.78 -24.67 22.32
N ALA A 51 -11.10 -23.60 21.57
CA ALA A 51 -10.69 -23.50 20.17
C ALA A 51 -9.17 -23.40 20.01
N ARG A 52 -8.48 -22.63 20.87
CA ARG A 52 -7.02 -22.48 20.85
C ARG A 52 -6.31 -23.81 21.00
N ALA A 53 -6.82 -24.70 21.88
CA ALA A 53 -6.24 -26.03 22.08
C ALA A 53 -6.28 -26.90 20.81
N LEU A 54 -7.18 -26.61 19.86
CA LEU A 54 -7.36 -27.34 18.61
C LEU A 54 -6.51 -26.79 17.44
N LEU A 55 -5.82 -25.65 17.60
CA LEU A 55 -5.06 -25.03 16.49
C LEU A 55 -3.65 -25.61 16.28
N PHE A 56 -3.16 -26.46 17.20
CA PHE A 56 -1.75 -26.86 17.21
C PHE A 56 -1.40 -28.04 16.29
N ASP A 57 -2.40 -28.79 15.83
CA ASP A 57 -2.20 -29.89 14.88
C ASP A 57 -3.33 -29.99 13.86
N SER A 58 -3.09 -30.74 12.77
CA SER A 58 -4.04 -30.89 11.66
C SER A 58 -5.35 -31.57 12.09
N ALA A 59 -5.33 -32.47 13.09
CA ALA A 59 -6.54 -33.17 13.52
C ALA A 59 -7.45 -32.23 14.33
N GLY A 60 -6.87 -31.37 15.17
CA GLY A 60 -7.59 -30.30 15.85
C GLY A 60 -8.19 -29.28 14.87
N LEU A 61 -7.45 -28.91 13.82
CA LEU A 61 -7.95 -28.03 12.76
C LEU A 61 -9.13 -28.66 12.01
N ASP A 62 -9.08 -29.96 11.71
CA ASP A 62 -10.23 -30.69 11.14
C ASP A 62 -11.45 -30.65 12.09
N MET A 63 -11.24 -30.73 13.41
CA MET A 63 -12.32 -30.60 14.38
C MET A 63 -12.93 -29.20 14.42
N LEU A 64 -12.11 -28.15 14.30
CA LEU A 64 -12.59 -26.76 14.16
C LEU A 64 -13.35 -26.57 12.85
N TYR A 65 -12.79 -27.06 11.74
CA TYR A 65 -13.38 -26.99 10.41
C TYR A 65 -14.79 -27.59 10.37
N ALA A 66 -14.98 -28.77 10.98
CA ALA A 66 -16.27 -29.44 11.06
C ALA A 66 -17.36 -28.66 11.84
N ARG A 67 -16.98 -27.59 12.57
CA ARG A 67 -17.85 -26.82 13.47
C ARG A 67 -18.04 -25.37 13.06
N VAL A 68 -17.52 -24.97 11.89
CA VAL A 68 -17.66 -23.61 11.35
C VAL A 68 -19.12 -23.17 11.31
N GLU A 69 -20.03 -24.01 10.82
CA GLU A 69 -21.46 -23.65 10.73
C GLU A 69 -22.10 -23.47 12.11
N ALA A 70 -21.70 -24.27 13.10
CA ALA A 70 -22.20 -24.14 14.46
C ALA A 70 -21.69 -22.86 15.14
N LEU A 71 -20.44 -22.46 14.89
CA LEU A 71 -19.86 -21.19 15.38
C LEU A 71 -20.58 -19.98 14.77
N GLU A 72 -20.79 -20.00 13.45
CA GLU A 72 -21.56 -19.01 12.71
C GLU A 72 -22.97 -18.89 13.28
N ALA A 73 -23.70 -20.00 13.40
CA ALA A 73 -25.06 -20.03 13.93
C ALA A 73 -25.15 -19.56 15.39
N ALA A 74 -24.12 -19.83 16.20
CA ALA A 74 -24.02 -19.31 17.56
C ALA A 74 -23.78 -17.80 17.63
N GLY A 75 -23.49 -17.14 16.51
CA GLY A 75 -23.18 -15.71 16.44
C GLY A 75 -21.78 -15.38 16.95
N PHE A 76 -20.80 -16.28 16.73
CA PHE A 76 -19.42 -16.09 17.16
C PHE A 76 -18.80 -14.79 16.62
N PHE A 77 -19.05 -14.44 15.36
CA PHE A 77 -18.49 -13.22 14.77
C PHE A 77 -19.34 -11.97 15.03
N ARG A 78 -20.51 -12.11 15.66
CA ARG A 78 -21.52 -11.06 15.70
C ARG A 78 -21.03 -9.81 16.44
N GLY A 79 -21.24 -8.64 15.83
CA GLY A 79 -20.84 -7.36 16.41
C GLY A 79 -19.34 -7.06 16.29
N SER A 80 -18.64 -7.77 15.41
CA SER A 80 -17.23 -7.52 15.05
C SER A 80 -17.08 -7.40 13.53
N ASP A 81 -15.91 -6.96 13.05
CA ASP A 81 -15.65 -6.84 11.61
C ASP A 81 -15.74 -8.19 10.88
N TRP A 82 -15.44 -9.30 11.57
CA TRP A 82 -15.54 -10.65 11.04
C TRP A 82 -16.98 -11.14 10.80
N ASP A 83 -18.00 -10.42 11.28
CA ASP A 83 -19.42 -10.71 11.01
C ASP A 83 -19.76 -10.52 9.51
N ALA A 84 -18.97 -9.70 8.82
CA ALA A 84 -19.09 -9.45 7.39
C ALA A 84 -17.82 -9.94 6.65
N PRO A 85 -17.64 -11.26 6.47
CA PRO A 85 -16.42 -11.84 5.90
C PRO A 85 -16.05 -11.29 4.52
N GLN A 86 -17.05 -10.91 3.72
CA GLN A 86 -16.85 -10.33 2.38
C GLN A 86 -16.24 -8.92 2.40
N THR A 87 -16.15 -8.29 3.57
CA THR A 87 -15.57 -6.95 3.76
C THR A 87 -14.18 -6.99 4.38
N LEU A 88 -13.66 -8.18 4.73
CA LEU A 88 -12.33 -8.30 5.32
C LEU A 88 -11.25 -7.94 4.29
N VAL A 89 -10.23 -7.22 4.76
CA VAL A 89 -9.11 -6.75 3.92
C VAL A 89 -7.89 -7.64 4.16
N PRO A 90 -7.33 -8.28 3.10
CA PRO A 90 -6.20 -9.20 3.22
C PRO A 90 -4.99 -8.62 3.96
N SER A 91 -4.59 -7.38 3.67
CA SER A 91 -3.42 -6.75 4.30
C SER A 91 -3.58 -6.53 5.81
N LEU A 92 -4.81 -6.34 6.28
CA LEU A 92 -5.11 -6.27 7.72
C LEU A 92 -5.11 -7.68 8.33
N ALA A 93 -5.77 -8.64 7.68
CA ALA A 93 -5.84 -10.03 8.14
C ALA A 93 -4.45 -10.66 8.35
N VAL A 94 -3.51 -10.40 7.43
CA VAL A 94 -2.10 -10.81 7.52
C VAL A 94 -1.44 -10.34 8.81
N ARG A 95 -1.67 -9.07 9.20
CA ARG A 95 -1.10 -8.50 10.42
C ARG A 95 -1.85 -9.00 11.65
N THR A 96 -3.17 -9.10 11.59
CA THR A 96 -4.00 -9.56 12.71
C THR A 96 -3.67 -10.98 13.11
N ILE A 97 -3.54 -11.92 12.16
CA ILE A 97 -3.21 -13.31 12.46
C ILE A 97 -1.79 -13.45 13.02
N ARG A 98 -0.82 -12.70 12.48
CA ARG A 98 0.60 -12.88 12.82
C ARG A 98 1.08 -12.04 13.99
N HIS A 99 0.53 -10.85 14.17
CA HIS A 99 1.00 -9.85 15.14
C HIS A 99 -0.08 -9.33 16.07
N GLY A 100 -1.35 -9.68 15.87
CA GLY A 100 -2.44 -9.27 16.74
C GLY A 100 -2.30 -9.83 18.16
N GLU A 101 -3.06 -9.25 19.09
CA GLU A 101 -3.20 -9.85 20.43
C GLU A 101 -3.82 -11.26 20.35
N PRO A 102 -3.70 -12.08 21.41
CA PRO A 102 -4.19 -13.46 21.39
C PRO A 102 -5.63 -13.63 20.93
N VAL A 103 -6.55 -12.79 21.44
CA VAL A 103 -7.98 -12.86 21.09
C VAL A 103 -8.20 -12.60 19.60
N ALA A 104 -7.66 -11.51 19.06
CA ALA A 104 -7.81 -11.16 17.65
C ALA A 104 -7.19 -12.22 16.73
N THR A 105 -6.04 -12.78 17.12
CA THR A 105 -5.38 -13.88 16.40
C THR A 105 -6.25 -15.11 16.29
N LEU A 106 -6.89 -15.53 17.40
CA LEU A 106 -7.74 -16.71 17.42
C LEU A 106 -9.04 -16.50 16.63
N VAL A 107 -9.65 -15.32 16.72
CA VAL A 107 -10.84 -14.98 15.92
C VAL A 107 -10.51 -14.98 14.43
N GLU A 108 -9.37 -14.38 14.05
CA GLU A 108 -8.87 -14.38 12.67
C GLU A 108 -8.57 -15.81 12.17
N ALA A 109 -7.95 -16.66 12.99
CA ALA A 109 -7.70 -18.06 12.65
C ALA A 109 -8.99 -18.82 12.34
N ILE A 110 -10.01 -18.68 13.20
CA ILE A 110 -11.32 -19.31 13.02
C ILE A 110 -12.03 -18.72 11.79
N SER A 111 -11.91 -17.41 11.52
CA SER A 111 -12.44 -16.78 10.32
C SER A 111 -11.82 -17.34 9.04
N GLN A 112 -10.51 -17.59 9.03
CA GLN A 112 -9.83 -18.19 7.88
C GLN A 112 -10.24 -19.66 7.67
N ILE A 113 -10.45 -20.43 8.75
CA ILE A 113 -11.01 -21.79 8.67
C ILE A 113 -12.43 -21.75 8.09
N ARG A 114 -13.26 -20.77 8.51
CA ARG A 114 -14.59 -20.54 7.93
C ARG A 114 -14.50 -20.27 6.43
N MET A 115 -13.61 -19.37 6.02
CA MET A 115 -13.42 -19.04 4.61
C MET A 115 -12.96 -20.25 3.82
N LEU A 116 -12.15 -21.14 4.40
CA LEU A 116 -11.73 -22.36 3.72
C LEU A 116 -12.93 -23.27 3.44
N ALA A 117 -13.86 -23.40 4.41
CA ALA A 117 -15.08 -24.16 4.23
C ALA A 117 -15.95 -23.63 3.08
N VAL A 118 -16.06 -22.30 2.97
CA VAL A 118 -16.78 -21.64 1.86
C VAL A 118 -16.04 -21.81 0.53
N ALA A 119 -14.73 -21.61 0.50
CA ALA A 119 -13.89 -21.77 -0.70
C ALA A 119 -13.96 -23.18 -1.28
N ARG A 120 -14.07 -24.20 -0.42
CA ARG A 120 -14.22 -25.60 -0.83
C ARG A 120 -15.65 -25.99 -1.23
N GLY A 121 -16.62 -25.12 -0.98
CA GLY A 121 -18.05 -25.42 -1.17
C GLY A 121 -18.62 -26.38 -0.13
N ASP A 122 -17.90 -26.63 0.97
CA ASP A 122 -18.35 -27.47 2.08
C ASP A 122 -19.36 -26.73 2.98
N SER A 123 -19.37 -25.39 2.95
CA SER A 123 -20.37 -24.55 3.60
C SER A 123 -20.82 -23.41 2.68
N THR A 124 -22.09 -23.01 2.77
CA THR A 124 -22.66 -21.89 2.00
C THR A 124 -22.82 -20.66 2.89
N HIS A 125 -22.25 -19.53 2.49
CA HIS A 125 -22.41 -18.27 3.20
C HIS A 125 -23.27 -17.28 2.41
N PRO A 126 -24.23 -16.57 3.03
CA PRO A 126 -25.16 -15.69 2.31
C PRO A 126 -24.50 -14.53 1.56
N SER A 127 -23.39 -14.02 2.07
CA SER A 127 -22.71 -12.82 1.54
C SER A 127 -21.32 -13.07 0.97
N LEU A 128 -20.83 -14.32 0.99
CA LEU A 128 -19.47 -14.67 0.56
C LEU A 128 -19.53 -15.82 -0.44
N SER A 129 -18.98 -15.62 -1.65
CA SER A 129 -18.88 -16.69 -2.66
C SER A 129 -17.64 -17.55 -2.44
N PRO A 130 -17.61 -18.80 -2.94
CA PRO A 130 -16.42 -19.65 -2.91
C PRO A 130 -15.20 -18.98 -3.54
N GLU A 131 -15.37 -18.29 -4.66
CA GLU A 131 -14.29 -17.61 -5.39
C GLU A 131 -13.71 -16.45 -4.58
N HIS A 132 -14.58 -15.65 -3.93
CA HIS A 132 -14.12 -14.56 -3.06
C HIS A 132 -13.34 -15.14 -1.87
N ALA A 133 -13.88 -16.16 -1.19
CA ALA A 133 -13.21 -16.79 -0.05
C ALA A 133 -11.84 -17.37 -0.44
N GLN A 134 -11.76 -18.02 -1.60
CA GLN A 134 -10.52 -18.54 -2.16
C GLN A 134 -9.51 -17.43 -2.46
N HIS A 135 -9.96 -16.34 -3.10
CA HIS A 135 -9.10 -15.20 -3.43
C HIS A 135 -8.53 -14.54 -2.17
N PHE A 136 -9.38 -14.28 -1.17
CA PHE A 136 -8.96 -13.72 0.11
C PHE A 136 -7.91 -14.60 0.80
N LEU A 137 -8.16 -15.91 0.93
CA LEU A 137 -7.21 -16.83 1.56
C LEU A 137 -5.91 -16.92 0.78
N ALA A 138 -5.96 -16.94 -0.55
CA ALA A 138 -4.77 -16.93 -1.39
C ALA A 138 -3.92 -15.68 -1.13
N GLN A 139 -4.51 -14.49 -1.06
CA GLN A 139 -3.80 -13.25 -0.75
C GLN A 139 -3.20 -13.24 0.65
N VAL A 140 -3.96 -13.67 1.67
CA VAL A 140 -3.48 -13.72 3.06
C VAL A 140 -2.33 -14.72 3.21
N MET A 141 -2.44 -15.90 2.61
CA MET A 141 -1.36 -16.90 2.60
C MET A 141 -0.13 -16.40 1.86
N ALA A 142 -0.33 -15.77 0.70
CA ALA A 142 0.73 -15.25 -0.15
C ALA A 142 1.60 -14.22 0.60
N MET A 143 0.99 -13.33 1.38
CA MET A 143 1.72 -12.31 2.17
C MET A 143 2.41 -12.86 3.44
N ASN A 144 2.08 -14.08 3.85
CA ASN A 144 2.65 -14.78 5.01
C ASN A 144 3.28 -16.13 4.60
N LEU A 145 3.75 -16.22 3.34
CA LEU A 145 4.22 -17.47 2.74
C LEU A 145 5.49 -18.01 3.43
N ASP A 146 6.24 -17.15 4.13
CA ASP A 146 7.39 -17.56 4.93
C ASP A 146 7.01 -18.49 6.10
N LEU A 147 5.79 -18.38 6.64
CA LEU A 147 5.27 -19.31 7.65
C LEU A 147 5.13 -20.73 7.08
N VAL A 148 4.91 -20.84 5.78
CA VAL A 148 4.74 -22.12 5.08
C VAL A 148 6.08 -22.73 4.66
N VAL A 149 6.99 -21.91 4.12
CA VAL A 149 8.20 -22.36 3.41
C VAL A 149 9.41 -22.51 4.34
N GLY A 150 9.41 -21.87 5.52
CA GLY A 150 10.56 -21.87 6.44
C GLY A 150 10.21 -22.16 7.89
N ASP A 151 11.26 -22.19 8.73
CA ASP A 151 11.12 -22.20 10.18
C ASP A 151 10.60 -20.86 10.69
N LEU A 152 9.84 -20.87 11.79
CA LEU A 152 9.39 -19.64 12.45
C LEU A 152 10.56 -18.73 12.80
N GLN A 153 10.39 -17.43 12.59
CA GLN A 153 11.34 -16.42 13.07
C GLN A 153 11.28 -16.29 14.60
N GLU A 154 12.31 -15.69 15.20
CA GLU A 154 12.38 -15.53 16.66
C GLU A 154 11.18 -14.75 17.21
N ALA A 155 10.74 -13.69 16.52
CA ALA A 155 9.57 -12.92 16.89
C ALA A 155 8.28 -13.77 16.89
N ASP A 156 8.13 -14.67 15.92
CA ASP A 156 6.99 -15.57 15.83
C ASP A 156 7.03 -16.65 16.94
N ARG A 157 8.22 -17.20 17.24
CA ARG A 157 8.41 -18.20 18.31
C ARG A 157 8.09 -17.66 19.69
N LEU A 158 8.40 -16.39 19.94
CA LEU A 158 8.22 -15.72 21.23
C LEU A 158 6.78 -15.22 21.45
N ARG A 159 5.85 -15.48 20.52
CA ARG A 159 4.47 -15.06 20.68
C ARG A 159 3.82 -15.70 21.92
N PRO A 160 2.98 -14.95 22.67
CA PRO A 160 2.25 -15.48 23.81
C PRO A 160 1.48 -16.76 23.44
N GLU A 161 1.33 -17.65 24.41
CA GLU A 161 0.53 -18.89 24.28
C GLU A 161 0.97 -19.80 23.12
N ASN A 162 2.21 -19.67 22.64
CA ASN A 162 2.76 -20.37 21.48
C ASN A 162 1.98 -20.12 20.19
N LEU A 163 1.32 -18.96 20.05
CA LEU A 163 0.48 -18.66 18.89
C LEU A 163 1.23 -18.66 17.56
N GLY A 164 2.54 -18.41 17.55
CA GLY A 164 3.35 -18.54 16.32
C GLY A 164 3.26 -19.93 15.72
N TYR A 165 3.34 -20.97 16.55
CA TYR A 165 3.22 -22.37 16.10
C TYR A 165 1.80 -22.70 15.65
N ALA A 166 0.77 -22.25 16.39
CA ALA A 166 -0.62 -22.44 15.99
C ALA A 166 -0.94 -21.82 14.62
N VAL A 167 -0.45 -20.60 14.37
CA VAL A 167 -0.62 -19.93 13.08
C VAL A 167 0.15 -20.66 11.98
N GLN A 168 1.37 -21.15 12.27
CA GLN A 168 2.13 -21.94 11.29
C GLN A 168 1.35 -23.21 10.88
N THR A 169 0.83 -23.96 11.85
CA THR A 169 0.01 -25.15 11.60
C THR A 169 -1.22 -24.81 10.77
N LEU A 170 -1.92 -23.71 11.08
CA LEU A 170 -3.05 -23.23 10.28
C LEU A 170 -2.63 -22.97 8.82
N TYR A 171 -1.49 -22.34 8.59
CA TYR A 171 -1.04 -22.01 7.24
C TYR A 171 -0.65 -23.27 6.44
N HIS A 172 0.00 -24.24 7.06
CA HIS A 172 0.23 -25.56 6.45
C HIS A 172 -1.09 -26.27 6.13
N TYR A 173 -2.08 -26.15 6.99
CA TYR A 173 -3.42 -26.70 6.77
C TYR A 173 -4.15 -26.03 5.59
N LEU A 174 -4.23 -24.69 5.57
CA LEU A 174 -4.83 -23.93 4.48
C LEU A 174 -4.19 -24.26 3.13
N LEU A 175 -2.85 -24.31 3.10
CA LEU A 175 -2.06 -24.64 1.92
C LEU A 175 -2.38 -26.03 1.38
N ARG A 176 -2.45 -27.04 2.25
CA ARG A 176 -2.78 -28.42 1.87
C ARG A 176 -4.13 -28.50 1.17
N HIS A 177 -5.07 -27.63 1.54
CA HIS A 177 -6.42 -27.62 0.98
C HIS A 177 -6.59 -26.72 -0.25
N LEU A 178 -5.84 -25.62 -0.36
CA LEU A 178 -5.95 -24.66 -1.46
C LEU A 178 -5.00 -24.95 -2.63
N GLY A 179 -3.88 -25.63 -2.36
CA GLY A 179 -2.88 -26.04 -3.35
C GLY A 179 -1.85 -24.95 -3.68
N TYR A 180 -0.59 -25.36 -3.88
CA TYR A 180 0.56 -24.46 -4.10
C TYR A 180 0.47 -23.58 -5.35
N GLY A 181 0.13 -24.17 -6.52
CA GLY A 181 0.17 -23.44 -7.79
C GLY A 181 -0.78 -22.23 -7.83
N ASN A 182 -1.98 -22.39 -7.27
CA ASN A 182 -2.99 -21.35 -7.22
C ASN A 182 -2.56 -20.15 -6.35
N ILE A 183 -1.87 -20.41 -5.24
CA ILE A 183 -1.36 -19.35 -4.34
C ILE A 183 -0.24 -18.56 -5.04
N LEU A 184 0.65 -19.26 -5.75
CA LEU A 184 1.75 -18.61 -6.45
C LEU A 184 1.24 -17.70 -7.57
N GLU A 185 0.27 -18.15 -8.36
CA GLU A 185 -0.36 -17.32 -9.40
C GLU A 185 -1.00 -16.05 -8.83
N HIS A 186 -1.73 -16.18 -7.71
CA HIS A 186 -2.32 -15.04 -7.01
C HIS A 186 -1.26 -14.09 -6.44
N LEU A 187 -0.19 -14.61 -5.84
CA LEU A 187 0.91 -13.81 -5.32
C LEU A 187 1.62 -13.02 -6.43
N VAL A 188 1.89 -13.66 -7.57
CA VAL A 188 2.49 -13.01 -8.74
C VAL A 188 1.57 -11.89 -9.26
N SER A 189 0.28 -12.17 -9.41
CA SER A 189 -0.72 -11.17 -9.82
C SER A 189 -0.77 -9.99 -8.85
N GLU A 190 -0.69 -10.25 -7.54
CA GLU A 190 -0.72 -9.22 -6.51
C GLU A 190 0.54 -8.34 -6.54
N VAL A 191 1.72 -8.95 -6.72
CA VAL A 191 2.96 -8.20 -6.90
C VAL A 191 2.86 -7.26 -8.10
N TRP A 192 2.37 -7.75 -9.25
CA TRP A 192 2.18 -6.91 -10.44
C TRP A 192 1.15 -5.79 -10.22
N ARG A 193 0.05 -6.08 -9.51
CA ARG A 193 -0.98 -5.10 -9.15
C ARG A 193 -0.40 -3.96 -8.30
N ILE A 194 0.49 -4.28 -7.35
CA ILE A 194 1.18 -3.29 -6.52
C ILE A 194 2.20 -2.51 -7.37
N LEU A 195 2.99 -3.20 -8.18
CA LEU A 195 4.01 -2.57 -9.02
C LEU A 195 3.44 -1.63 -10.08
N ALA A 196 2.20 -1.84 -10.54
CA ALA A 196 1.48 -0.89 -11.41
C ALA A 196 1.32 0.50 -10.79
N GLN A 197 1.36 0.61 -9.46
CA GLN A 197 1.29 1.88 -8.74
C GLN A 197 2.66 2.55 -8.55
N ARG A 198 3.76 1.85 -8.91
CA ARG A 198 5.16 2.29 -8.72
C ARG A 198 5.41 2.90 -7.32
N PRO A 199 5.19 2.13 -6.24
CA PRO A 199 5.38 2.62 -4.88
C PRO A 199 6.84 3.01 -4.65
N VAL A 200 7.05 4.06 -3.84
CA VAL A 200 8.39 4.46 -3.38
C VAL A 200 8.99 3.39 -2.47
N GLN A 201 8.19 2.86 -1.54
CA GLN A 201 8.59 1.74 -0.67
C GLN A 201 8.31 0.40 -1.35
N VAL A 202 9.37 -0.34 -1.65
CA VAL A 202 9.31 -1.63 -2.36
C VAL A 202 9.78 -2.81 -1.52
N SER A 203 10.16 -2.61 -0.25
CA SER A 203 10.71 -3.65 0.61
C SER A 203 9.76 -4.84 0.79
N GLY A 204 8.47 -4.57 1.04
CA GLY A 204 7.44 -5.61 1.10
C GLY A 204 7.27 -6.36 -0.23
N VAL A 205 7.38 -5.65 -1.36
CA VAL A 205 7.32 -6.27 -2.70
C VAL A 205 8.53 -7.16 -2.97
N LYS A 206 9.74 -6.70 -2.65
CA LYS A 206 10.96 -7.51 -2.78
C LYS A 206 10.92 -8.74 -1.88
N HIS A 207 10.31 -8.63 -0.69
CA HIS A 207 10.07 -9.78 0.18
C HIS A 207 9.14 -10.80 -0.47
N MET A 208 8.01 -10.36 -1.03
CA MET A 208 7.11 -11.23 -1.80
C MET A 208 7.81 -11.93 -2.97
N VAL A 209 8.61 -11.21 -3.76
CA VAL A 209 9.41 -11.81 -4.85
C VAL A 209 10.42 -12.83 -4.33
N THR A 210 11.02 -12.59 -3.16
CA THR A 210 11.92 -13.54 -2.51
C THR A 210 11.18 -14.82 -2.10
N GLN A 211 9.95 -14.69 -1.59
CA GLN A 211 9.11 -15.84 -1.25
C GLN A 211 8.70 -16.64 -2.50
N ILE A 212 8.34 -15.97 -3.61
CA ILE A 212 8.10 -16.61 -4.91
C ILE A 212 9.34 -17.43 -5.33
N ALA A 213 10.53 -16.82 -5.27
CA ALA A 213 11.78 -17.50 -5.63
C ALA A 213 12.08 -18.72 -4.74
N ALA A 214 11.88 -18.61 -3.43
CA ALA A 214 12.07 -19.72 -2.49
C ALA A 214 11.09 -20.87 -2.76
N CYS A 215 9.84 -20.54 -3.08
CA CYS A 215 8.81 -21.52 -3.42
C CYS A 215 9.17 -22.31 -4.69
N LEU A 216 9.61 -21.63 -5.74
CA LEU A 216 9.99 -22.26 -7.01
C LEU A 216 11.24 -23.16 -6.91
N ASN A 217 12.12 -22.89 -5.94
CA ASN A 217 13.30 -23.72 -5.69
C ASN A 217 13.03 -24.91 -4.75
N SER A 218 11.80 -25.07 -4.25
CA SER A 218 11.44 -26.16 -3.34
C SER A 218 11.28 -27.49 -4.11
N PRO A 219 11.70 -28.63 -3.53
CA PRO A 219 11.72 -29.93 -4.22
C PRO A 219 10.33 -30.56 -4.47
N ASP A 220 9.23 -29.83 -4.26
CA ASP A 220 7.86 -30.35 -4.39
C ASP A 220 7.44 -30.41 -5.88
N PRO A 221 7.06 -31.60 -6.42
CA PRO A 221 6.82 -31.79 -7.86
C PRO A 221 5.70 -30.96 -8.49
N ILE A 222 4.88 -30.26 -7.69
CA ILE A 222 3.70 -29.51 -8.13
C ILE A 222 4.05 -28.09 -8.62
N ALA A 223 5.27 -27.58 -8.35
CA ALA A 223 5.71 -26.23 -8.72
C ALA A 223 6.21 -26.05 -10.17
N ASN A 224 6.05 -27.06 -11.04
CA ASN A 224 6.78 -27.16 -12.31
C ASN A 224 6.20 -26.38 -13.52
N ALA A 225 5.30 -25.42 -13.30
CA ALA A 225 4.90 -24.46 -14.32
C ALA A 225 5.20 -23.05 -13.80
N VAL A 226 6.46 -22.64 -13.89
CA VAL A 226 6.84 -21.26 -13.57
C VAL A 226 6.26 -20.36 -14.65
N SER A 227 5.40 -19.41 -14.28
CA SER A 227 4.93 -18.43 -15.26
C SER A 227 6.07 -17.48 -15.64
N ASP A 228 6.05 -17.01 -16.88
CA ASP A 228 7.03 -16.01 -17.36
C ASP A 228 7.00 -14.74 -16.48
N ASP A 229 5.82 -14.37 -15.97
CA ASP A 229 5.61 -13.25 -15.06
C ASP A 229 6.38 -13.42 -13.73
N ALA A 230 6.39 -14.63 -13.17
CA ALA A 230 7.14 -14.93 -11.95
C ALA A 230 8.65 -14.85 -12.19
N LEU A 231 9.14 -15.42 -13.30
CA LEU A 231 10.55 -15.35 -13.68
C LEU A 231 11.00 -13.91 -13.90
N GLN A 232 10.16 -13.09 -14.54
CA GLN A 232 10.46 -11.68 -14.77
C GLN A 232 10.69 -10.92 -13.46
N LEU A 233 9.84 -11.15 -12.45
CA LEU A 233 9.98 -10.54 -11.12
C LEU A 233 11.26 -10.99 -10.42
N ILE A 234 11.54 -12.30 -10.42
CA ILE A 234 12.74 -12.87 -9.78
C ILE A 234 14.00 -12.33 -10.44
N ASN A 235 14.05 -12.35 -11.77
CA ASN A 235 15.19 -11.85 -12.52
C ASN A 235 15.41 -10.36 -12.24
N ALA A 236 14.35 -9.54 -12.21
CA ALA A 236 14.49 -8.11 -11.93
C ALA A 236 15.15 -7.81 -10.56
N VAL A 237 14.95 -8.68 -9.55
CA VAL A 237 15.55 -8.51 -8.23
C VAL A 237 16.96 -9.12 -8.16
N PHE A 238 17.13 -10.36 -8.58
CA PHE A 238 18.32 -11.15 -8.29
C PHE A 238 19.31 -11.26 -9.45
N SER A 239 18.85 -11.24 -10.70
CA SER A 239 19.71 -11.51 -11.86
C SER A 239 19.21 -10.87 -13.16
N PRO A 240 19.07 -9.53 -13.23
CA PRO A 240 18.49 -8.85 -14.39
C PRO A 240 19.38 -8.89 -15.64
N THR A 241 20.66 -9.26 -15.52
CA THR A 241 21.65 -9.22 -16.60
C THR A 241 22.51 -10.48 -16.64
N GLU A 242 23.27 -10.66 -17.72
CA GLU A 242 24.14 -11.82 -17.89
C GLU A 242 25.27 -11.86 -16.86
N GLY A 243 25.89 -10.71 -16.58
CA GLY A 243 26.99 -10.63 -15.61
C GLY A 243 26.56 -10.96 -14.19
N CYS A 244 25.31 -10.66 -13.79
CA CYS A 244 24.78 -11.03 -12.48
C CYS A 244 23.86 -12.27 -12.51
N ARG A 245 23.90 -13.06 -13.60
CA ARG A 245 23.22 -14.35 -13.68
C ARG A 245 23.66 -15.26 -12.51
N GLU A 246 22.69 -15.98 -11.95
CA GLU A 246 22.84 -16.89 -10.79
C GLU A 246 23.10 -16.18 -9.44
N ASP A 247 22.92 -14.86 -9.36
CA ASP A 247 23.14 -14.08 -8.12
C ASP A 247 24.55 -14.30 -7.51
N PRO A 248 25.64 -13.95 -8.24
CA PRO A 248 27.00 -14.41 -7.93
C PRO A 248 27.66 -13.72 -6.73
N GLY A 249 27.00 -12.73 -6.13
CA GLY A 249 27.57 -11.83 -5.13
C GLY A 249 28.35 -10.65 -5.73
N PHE A 250 28.49 -9.57 -4.96
CA PHE A 250 29.05 -8.30 -5.44
C PHE A 250 30.51 -8.39 -5.89
N GLU A 251 31.33 -9.19 -5.21
CA GLU A 251 32.75 -9.35 -5.54
C GLU A 251 32.93 -10.01 -6.90
N VAL A 252 32.31 -11.18 -7.11
CA VAL A 252 32.37 -11.92 -8.37
C VAL A 252 31.76 -11.11 -9.51
N TYR A 253 30.66 -10.39 -9.26
CA TYR A 253 30.10 -9.49 -10.26
C TYR A 253 31.08 -8.38 -10.66
N GLY A 254 31.80 -7.79 -9.70
CA GLY A 254 32.84 -6.80 -9.97
C GLY A 254 33.99 -7.34 -10.83
N GLU A 255 34.42 -8.59 -10.58
CA GLU A 255 35.41 -9.28 -11.42
C GLU A 255 34.91 -9.49 -12.84
N ARG A 256 33.65 -9.91 -13.01
CA ARG A 256 33.01 -10.07 -14.32
C ARG A 256 32.99 -8.74 -15.08
N LEU A 257 32.55 -7.65 -14.44
CA LEU A 257 32.53 -6.31 -15.04
C LEU A 257 33.91 -5.87 -15.55
N ALA A 258 34.99 -6.16 -14.82
CA ALA A 258 36.34 -5.81 -15.22
C ALA A 258 36.82 -6.51 -16.51
N THR A 259 36.21 -7.64 -16.85
CA THR A 259 36.54 -8.42 -18.06
C THR A 259 35.65 -8.10 -19.27
N MET A 260 34.54 -7.38 -19.06
CA MET A 260 33.60 -7.04 -20.13
C MET A 260 34.20 -6.01 -21.09
N ASP A 261 33.99 -6.23 -22.39
CA ASP A 261 34.28 -5.23 -23.41
C ASP A 261 33.15 -4.20 -23.52
N ASP A 262 33.35 -3.18 -24.35
CA ASP A 262 32.37 -2.09 -24.53
C ASP A 262 31.01 -2.60 -25.02
N ALA A 263 31.00 -3.60 -25.91
CA ALA A 263 29.76 -4.19 -26.42
C ALA A 263 28.99 -4.92 -25.32
N THR A 264 29.70 -5.68 -24.48
CA THR A 264 29.10 -6.41 -23.36
C THR A 264 28.59 -5.46 -22.29
N LEU A 265 29.34 -4.41 -21.93
CA LEU A 265 28.89 -3.37 -21.00
C LEU A 265 27.62 -2.65 -21.50
N LEU A 266 27.51 -2.39 -22.81
CA LEU A 266 26.30 -1.82 -23.40
C LEU A 266 25.10 -2.75 -23.28
N GLN A 267 25.28 -4.06 -23.53
CA GLN A 267 24.19 -5.04 -23.33
C GLN A 267 23.77 -5.11 -21.86
N GLU A 268 24.74 -5.08 -20.95
CA GLU A 268 24.50 -5.05 -19.51
C GLU A 268 23.66 -3.83 -19.11
N ALA A 269 24.00 -2.65 -19.63
CA ALA A 269 23.26 -1.41 -19.41
C ALA A 269 21.81 -1.50 -19.91
N ILE A 270 21.60 -2.02 -21.12
CA ILE A 270 20.26 -2.18 -21.70
C ILE A 270 19.43 -3.16 -20.88
N ALA A 271 20.01 -4.28 -20.44
CA ALA A 271 19.32 -5.30 -19.66
C ALA A 271 18.89 -4.77 -18.27
N PHE A 272 19.76 -4.03 -17.57
CA PHE A 272 19.37 -3.35 -16.32
C PHE A 272 18.23 -2.36 -16.53
N ALA A 273 18.34 -1.50 -17.56
CA ALA A 273 17.32 -0.53 -17.87
C ALA A 273 15.97 -1.20 -18.13
N GLN A 274 15.95 -2.27 -18.94
CA GLN A 274 14.72 -2.97 -19.27
C GLN A 274 14.09 -3.66 -18.05
N ALA A 275 14.89 -4.36 -17.24
CA ALA A 275 14.39 -5.00 -16.02
C ALA A 275 13.81 -3.98 -15.03
N MET A 276 14.52 -2.86 -14.83
CA MET A 276 14.11 -1.76 -13.96
C MET A 276 12.82 -1.10 -14.44
N HIS A 277 12.72 -0.73 -15.72
CA HIS A 277 11.54 0.00 -16.23
C HIS A 277 10.29 -0.89 -16.36
N ASN A 278 10.46 -2.18 -16.67
CA ASN A 278 9.35 -3.12 -16.77
C ASN A 278 8.66 -3.34 -15.42
N THR A 279 9.46 -3.52 -14.36
CA THR A 279 8.94 -3.88 -13.03
C THR A 279 8.82 -2.69 -12.08
N GLY A 280 9.63 -1.65 -12.27
CA GLY A 280 9.87 -0.61 -11.27
C GLY A 280 10.78 -1.06 -10.11
N LEU A 281 11.29 -2.29 -10.12
CA LEU A 281 12.21 -2.81 -9.11
C LEU A 281 13.66 -2.64 -9.57
N VAL A 282 14.54 -2.25 -8.64
CA VAL A 282 15.98 -2.17 -8.91
C VAL A 282 16.73 -3.30 -8.21
N SER A 283 17.51 -4.06 -8.98
CA SER A 283 18.45 -5.07 -8.44
C SER A 283 19.59 -4.41 -7.65
N PRO A 284 20.06 -4.99 -6.52
CA PRO A 284 21.23 -4.53 -5.77
C PRO A 284 22.53 -4.45 -6.61
N TYR A 285 22.62 -5.16 -7.73
CA TYR A 285 23.79 -5.12 -8.64
C TYR A 285 23.88 -3.83 -9.46
N MET A 286 22.74 -3.18 -9.76
CA MET A 286 22.70 -2.00 -10.63
C MET A 286 23.48 -0.81 -10.07
N PRO A 287 23.42 -0.47 -8.77
CA PRO A 287 24.31 0.51 -8.15
C PRO A 287 25.79 0.23 -8.37
N GLY A 288 26.22 -1.03 -8.21
CA GLY A 288 27.59 -1.44 -8.47
C GLY A 288 28.00 -1.20 -9.92
N PHE A 289 27.11 -1.54 -10.85
CA PHE A 289 27.31 -1.30 -12.28
C PHE A 289 27.39 0.20 -12.64
N ILE A 290 26.46 1.03 -12.16
CA ILE A 290 26.47 2.49 -12.39
C ILE A 290 27.78 3.09 -11.87
N ARG A 291 28.23 2.69 -10.67
CA ARG A 291 29.49 3.19 -10.10
C ARG A 291 30.72 2.70 -10.85
N TYR A 292 30.69 1.49 -11.41
CA TYR A 292 31.73 1.04 -12.34
C TYR A 292 31.78 1.93 -13.59
N LEU A 293 30.63 2.21 -14.21
CA LEU A 293 30.52 3.12 -15.35
C LEU A 293 31.01 4.54 -15.02
N ARG A 294 30.78 5.04 -13.80
CA ARG A 294 31.29 6.34 -13.35
C ARG A 294 32.81 6.49 -13.49
N THR A 295 33.53 5.37 -13.42
CA THR A 295 35.00 5.33 -13.55
C THR A 295 35.47 4.96 -14.96
N ARG A 296 34.71 4.10 -15.67
CA ARG A 296 35.12 3.48 -16.94
C ARG A 296 34.48 4.10 -18.18
N TRP A 297 33.21 4.51 -18.12
CA TRP A 297 32.43 4.99 -19.27
C TRP A 297 31.20 5.79 -18.81
N ASN A 298 31.40 7.05 -18.44
CA ASN A 298 30.33 7.91 -17.90
C ASN A 298 29.17 8.12 -18.87
N GLU A 299 29.48 8.20 -20.16
CA GLU A 299 28.53 8.45 -21.25
C GLU A 299 27.52 7.30 -21.43
N LEU A 300 27.77 6.12 -20.84
CA LEU A 300 26.87 4.97 -20.87
C LEU A 300 25.82 4.99 -19.73
N ILE A 301 26.01 5.82 -18.71
CA ILE A 301 25.09 5.89 -17.54
C ILE A 301 23.65 6.24 -17.95
N PRO A 302 23.39 7.21 -18.86
CA PRO A 302 22.03 7.47 -19.34
C PRO A 302 21.35 6.22 -19.93
N THR A 303 22.10 5.39 -20.68
CA THR A 303 21.57 4.13 -21.22
C THR A 303 21.29 3.12 -20.12
N ALA A 304 22.17 3.00 -19.13
CA ALA A 304 21.98 2.10 -17.98
C ALA A 304 20.73 2.47 -17.15
N LEU A 305 20.44 3.77 -17.03
CA LEU A 305 19.23 4.29 -16.38
C LEU A 305 17.98 4.19 -17.29
N GLY A 306 18.14 3.80 -18.56
CA GLY A 306 17.05 3.72 -19.52
C GLY A 306 16.44 5.08 -19.89
N LEU A 307 17.26 6.14 -19.91
CA LEU A 307 16.76 7.49 -20.16
C LEU A 307 16.35 7.69 -21.62
N SER A 308 15.20 8.32 -21.82
CA SER A 308 14.76 8.90 -23.08
C SER A 308 15.62 10.11 -23.45
N PRO A 309 15.48 10.69 -24.67
CA PRO A 309 16.15 11.95 -25.00
C PRO A 309 15.89 13.08 -24.00
N THR A 310 14.71 13.12 -23.36
CA THR A 310 14.38 14.10 -22.32
C THR A 310 15.26 13.90 -21.08
N GLY A 311 15.27 12.68 -20.54
CA GLY A 311 16.10 12.36 -19.37
C GLY A 311 17.60 12.51 -19.65
N ALA A 312 18.04 12.11 -20.85
CA ALA A 312 19.43 12.24 -21.27
C ALA A 312 19.87 13.70 -21.43
N ASP A 313 19.00 14.59 -21.93
CA ASP A 313 19.31 16.03 -21.98
C ASP A 313 19.44 16.61 -20.57
N ALA A 314 18.50 16.29 -19.66
CA ALA A 314 18.59 16.67 -18.26
C ALA A 314 19.88 16.14 -17.61
N PHE A 315 20.30 14.92 -17.94
CA PHE A 315 21.57 14.35 -17.50
C PHE A 315 22.76 15.20 -17.92
N ASN A 316 22.81 15.56 -19.20
CA ASN A 316 23.91 16.29 -19.81
C ASN A 316 23.94 17.78 -19.44
N CYS A 317 22.80 18.39 -19.08
CA CYS A 317 22.74 19.76 -18.58
C CYS A 317 23.25 19.91 -17.14
N TYR A 318 23.10 18.87 -16.31
CA TYR A 318 23.45 18.92 -14.88
C TYR A 318 24.44 17.82 -14.43
N PRO A 319 25.53 17.54 -15.18
CA PRO A 319 26.37 16.36 -14.95
C PRO A 319 27.02 16.38 -13.57
N ALA A 320 27.52 17.53 -13.11
CA ALA A 320 28.16 17.65 -11.79
C ALA A 320 27.20 17.34 -10.64
N LEU A 321 25.94 17.78 -10.74
CA LEU A 321 24.93 17.50 -9.72
C LEU A 321 24.55 16.01 -9.73
N ILE A 322 24.28 15.46 -10.92
CA ILE A 322 23.83 14.08 -11.04
C ILE A 322 24.90 13.09 -10.62
N HIS A 323 26.15 13.36 -10.98
CA HIS A 323 27.30 12.64 -10.47
C HIS A 323 27.36 12.66 -8.94
N ALA A 324 27.18 13.82 -8.30
CA ALA A 324 27.16 13.91 -6.84
C ALA A 324 25.96 13.16 -6.22
N LEU A 325 24.80 13.16 -6.86
CA LEU A 325 23.62 12.38 -6.43
C LEU A 325 23.87 10.87 -6.53
N ILE A 326 24.44 10.39 -7.65
CA ILE A 326 24.86 8.98 -7.81
C ILE A 326 25.84 8.61 -6.69
N ASP A 327 26.87 9.44 -6.49
CA ASP A 327 27.93 9.17 -5.54
C ASP A 327 27.42 9.18 -4.08
N GLY A 328 26.41 9.99 -3.78
CA GLY A 328 25.84 10.20 -2.44
C GLY A 328 24.64 9.32 -2.06
N ALA A 329 23.92 8.72 -3.02
CA ALA A 329 22.68 8.00 -2.73
C ALA A 329 22.51 6.65 -3.45
N ILE A 330 23.29 6.32 -4.49
CA ILE A 330 23.10 5.08 -5.25
C ILE A 330 24.09 4.01 -4.76
N PHE A 331 23.59 3.15 -3.87
CA PHE A 331 24.30 2.01 -3.27
C PHE A 331 23.41 0.77 -3.26
N PRO A 332 23.96 -0.45 -3.07
CA PRO A 332 23.15 -1.66 -2.99
C PRO A 332 22.01 -1.58 -1.96
N GLU A 333 22.26 -0.94 -0.80
CA GLU A 333 21.30 -0.78 0.30
C GLU A 333 20.20 0.25 -0.03
N THR A 334 20.44 1.15 -0.98
CA THR A 334 19.52 2.19 -1.46
C THR A 334 19.24 2.05 -2.95
N ASN A 335 19.31 0.83 -3.47
CA ASN A 335 19.28 0.53 -4.90
C ASN A 335 18.09 1.14 -5.64
N GLN A 336 16.93 1.22 -4.99
CA GLN A 336 15.72 1.80 -5.56
C GLN A 336 15.91 3.26 -6.03
N ALA A 337 16.84 4.01 -5.41
CA ALA A 337 17.19 5.37 -5.80
C ALA A 337 17.67 5.51 -7.26
N ALA A 338 18.13 4.43 -7.89
CA ALA A 338 18.46 4.46 -9.32
C ALA A 338 17.20 4.68 -10.19
N TYR A 339 16.08 4.04 -9.86
CA TYR A 339 14.82 4.26 -10.55
C TYR A 339 14.23 5.63 -10.21
N GLY A 340 14.31 6.04 -8.93
CA GLY A 340 13.96 7.40 -8.51
C GLY A 340 14.73 8.48 -9.30
N LEU A 341 16.05 8.33 -9.43
CA LEU A 341 16.89 9.22 -10.25
C LEU A 341 16.46 9.20 -11.72
N ALA A 342 16.26 8.02 -12.31
CA ALA A 342 15.87 7.90 -13.71
C ALA A 342 14.55 8.65 -13.97
N MET A 343 13.53 8.39 -13.16
CA MET A 343 12.22 9.02 -13.30
C MET A 343 12.26 10.52 -12.98
N MET A 344 13.08 10.97 -12.03
CA MET A 344 13.28 12.40 -11.75
C MET A 344 13.84 13.13 -12.99
N LEU A 345 14.77 12.50 -13.71
CA LEU A 345 15.33 13.04 -14.95
C LEU A 345 14.32 13.03 -16.09
N GLU A 346 13.54 11.95 -16.25
CA GLU A 346 12.45 11.88 -17.25
C GLU A 346 11.42 12.99 -17.08
N ARG A 347 11.12 13.36 -15.83
CA ARG A 347 10.19 14.45 -15.53
C ARG A 347 10.74 15.85 -15.87
N GLY A 348 12.04 15.99 -16.14
CA GLY A 348 12.66 17.27 -16.51
C GLY A 348 12.60 18.33 -15.39
N ILE A 349 12.38 17.96 -14.13
CA ILE A 349 12.15 18.94 -13.05
C ILE A 349 13.38 19.82 -12.77
N LEU A 350 14.58 19.40 -13.22
CA LEU A 350 15.81 20.17 -13.05
C LEU A 350 15.83 21.48 -13.84
N TYR A 351 15.02 21.61 -14.91
CA TYR A 351 14.91 22.86 -15.67
C TYR A 351 14.20 23.97 -14.89
N SER A 352 13.48 23.62 -13.81
CA SER A 352 13.01 24.60 -12.85
C SER A 352 14.21 25.16 -12.06
N PRO A 353 14.54 26.47 -12.20
CA PRO A 353 15.74 27.05 -11.61
C PRO A 353 15.98 26.76 -10.12
N PRO A 354 14.97 26.71 -9.22
CA PRO A 354 15.22 26.47 -7.80
C PRO A 354 15.54 25.00 -7.46
N VAL A 355 15.29 24.03 -8.34
CA VAL A 355 15.40 22.59 -8.00
C VAL A 355 16.87 22.16 -7.86
N ALA A 356 17.71 22.45 -8.85
CA ALA A 356 19.13 22.05 -8.80
C ALA A 356 19.89 22.63 -7.59
N PRO A 357 19.77 23.93 -7.25
CA PRO A 357 20.34 24.48 -6.01
C PRO A 357 19.79 23.82 -4.74
N SER A 358 18.50 23.46 -4.72
CA SER A 358 17.87 22.79 -3.58
C SER A 358 18.41 21.37 -3.39
N LEU A 359 18.67 20.63 -4.47
CA LEU A 359 19.32 19.32 -4.40
C LEU A 359 20.78 19.42 -3.94
N TRP A 360 21.52 20.46 -4.34
CA TRP A 360 22.84 20.74 -3.78
C TRP A 360 22.81 21.02 -2.27
N ARG A 361 21.74 21.67 -1.78
CA ARG A 361 21.52 21.82 -0.33
C ARG A 361 21.28 20.46 0.32
N GLN A 362 20.46 19.59 -0.27
CA GLN A 362 20.21 18.25 0.29
C GLN A 362 21.48 17.40 0.37
N LEU A 363 22.32 17.43 -0.67
CA LEU A 363 23.63 16.76 -0.68
C LEU A 363 24.56 17.21 0.44
N ARG A 364 24.39 18.43 0.95
CA ARG A 364 25.23 19.05 2.00
C ARG A 364 24.52 19.13 3.35
N LEU A 365 23.36 18.51 3.48
CA LEU A 365 22.54 18.62 4.67
C LEU A 365 23.18 17.86 5.83
N THR A 366 23.30 18.52 6.97
CA THR A 366 23.62 17.87 8.24
C THR A 366 22.32 17.65 8.99
N LEU A 367 22.02 16.40 9.34
CA LEU A 367 20.80 16.06 10.07
C LEU A 367 20.96 16.40 11.56
N CYS A 368 19.86 16.78 12.22
CA CYS A 368 19.86 16.88 13.67
C CYS A 368 19.87 15.49 14.33
N ASP A 369 20.19 15.44 15.62
CA ASP A 369 20.26 14.18 16.38
C ASP A 369 18.94 13.42 16.41
N THR A 370 17.80 14.13 16.43
CA THR A 370 16.46 13.50 16.38
C THR A 370 16.27 12.76 15.06
N THR A 371 16.53 13.43 13.93
CA THR A 371 16.37 12.86 12.59
C THR A 371 17.34 11.71 12.35
N THR A 372 18.60 11.88 12.75
CA THR A 372 19.63 10.83 12.67
C THR A 372 19.16 9.56 13.38
N ARG A 373 18.68 9.67 14.63
CA ARG A 373 18.19 8.51 15.39
C ARG A 373 16.99 7.85 14.72
N LYS A 374 15.99 8.62 14.27
CA LYS A 374 14.80 8.08 13.58
C LYS A 374 15.18 7.27 12.35
N ILE A 375 16.05 7.81 11.49
CA ILE A 375 16.46 7.12 10.27
C ILE A 375 17.28 5.87 10.61
N THR A 376 18.23 5.95 11.54
CA THR A 376 19.03 4.78 11.93
C THR A 376 18.18 3.67 12.55
N GLU A 377 17.15 4.01 13.33
CA GLU A 377 16.24 3.03 13.93
C GLU A 377 15.42 2.28 12.88
N VAL A 378 14.96 2.97 11.83
CA VAL A 378 14.10 2.37 10.78
C VAL A 378 14.91 1.69 9.68
N PHE A 379 15.99 2.31 9.21
CA PHE A 379 16.74 1.88 8.03
C PHE A 379 18.10 1.24 8.36
N GLY A 380 18.50 1.25 9.64
CA GLY A 380 19.78 0.71 10.12
C GLY A 380 20.97 1.65 9.92
N ASP A 381 22.16 1.10 10.10
CA ASP A 381 23.44 1.82 10.10
C ASP A 381 24.42 1.36 9.00
N SER A 382 23.95 0.55 8.04
CA SER A 382 24.74 0.09 6.89
C SER A 382 25.24 1.25 6.02
N ARG A 383 24.53 2.37 6.04
CA ARG A 383 24.91 3.65 5.45
C ARG A 383 24.62 4.79 6.41
N ARG A 384 25.21 5.94 6.10
CA ARG A 384 24.92 7.20 6.79
C ARG A 384 23.44 7.57 6.63
N PRO A 385 22.75 8.07 7.67
CA PRO A 385 21.37 8.52 7.58
C PRO A 385 21.09 9.54 6.45
N GLU A 386 22.06 10.40 6.13
CA GLU A 386 21.95 11.33 4.98
C GLU A 386 21.80 10.59 3.64
N CYS A 387 22.42 9.42 3.49
CA CYS A 387 22.33 8.60 2.29
C CYS A 387 20.91 8.06 2.10
N PHE A 388 20.30 7.53 3.17
CA PHE A 388 18.92 7.04 3.13
C PHE A 388 17.92 8.17 2.84
N LEU A 389 18.08 9.32 3.51
CA LEU A 389 17.23 10.48 3.23
C LEU A 389 17.38 10.98 1.78
N LEU A 390 18.61 11.06 1.27
CA LEU A 390 18.85 11.50 -0.10
C LEU A 390 18.30 10.50 -1.13
N ALA A 391 18.43 9.20 -0.87
CA ALA A 391 17.87 8.15 -1.71
C ALA A 391 16.34 8.30 -1.84
N ASP A 392 15.64 8.52 -0.72
CA ASP A 392 14.19 8.68 -0.75
C ASP A 392 13.74 10.05 -1.27
N VAL A 393 14.56 11.10 -1.14
CA VAL A 393 14.34 12.35 -1.89
C VAL A 393 14.31 12.08 -3.40
N LEU A 394 15.23 11.26 -3.93
CA LEU A 394 15.22 10.89 -5.35
C LEU A 394 13.99 10.04 -5.71
N ASN A 395 13.63 9.08 -4.86
CA ASN A 395 12.45 8.24 -5.10
C ASN A 395 11.17 9.07 -5.13
N VAL A 396 10.94 9.93 -4.14
CA VAL A 396 9.74 10.78 -4.06
C VAL A 396 9.67 11.78 -5.21
N LEU A 397 10.80 12.39 -5.59
CA LEU A 397 10.84 13.28 -6.76
C LEU A 397 10.68 12.55 -8.09
N GLY A 398 11.12 11.30 -8.21
CA GLY A 398 10.90 10.49 -9.39
C GLY A 398 9.48 9.95 -9.50
N LEU A 399 8.89 9.58 -8.36
CA LEU A 399 7.63 8.84 -8.24
C LEU A 399 6.66 9.57 -7.29
N PRO A 400 6.19 10.78 -7.63
CA PRO A 400 5.34 11.58 -6.75
C PRO A 400 4.04 10.86 -6.35
N LEU A 401 3.50 10.01 -7.24
CA LEU A 401 2.29 9.22 -6.99
C LEU A 401 2.56 7.85 -6.36
N GLY A 402 3.84 7.54 -6.07
CA GLY A 402 4.24 6.32 -5.37
C GLY A 402 4.38 6.49 -3.86
N VAL A 403 4.18 7.71 -3.34
CA VAL A 403 4.27 8.01 -1.90
C VAL A 403 3.10 7.36 -1.18
N GLY A 404 3.37 6.71 -0.05
CA GLY A 404 2.37 5.99 0.73
C GLY A 404 2.28 6.49 2.16
N GLN A 405 1.09 6.48 2.75
CA GLN A 405 0.88 6.89 4.15
C GLN A 405 1.30 5.80 5.17
N GLY A 406 1.69 4.61 4.69
CA GLY A 406 1.95 3.45 5.55
C GLY A 406 0.70 3.06 6.34
N ASN A 407 0.88 2.64 7.60
CA ASN A 407 -0.22 2.19 8.46
C ASN A 407 -0.91 3.32 9.26
N TYR A 408 -0.68 4.59 8.90
CA TYR A 408 -1.14 5.75 9.69
C TYR A 408 -2.19 6.57 8.93
N PRO A 409 -3.20 7.14 9.62
CA PRO A 409 -4.25 7.94 8.98
C PRO A 409 -3.78 9.38 8.69
N THR A 410 -2.64 9.54 8.02
CA THR A 410 -2.00 10.83 7.70
C THR A 410 -2.11 11.17 6.20
N CYS A 411 -3.25 10.82 5.60
CA CYS A 411 -3.54 11.02 4.17
C CYS A 411 -3.30 12.45 3.69
N GLN A 412 -3.58 13.45 4.53
CA GLN A 412 -3.39 14.88 4.22
C GLN A 412 -1.90 15.23 4.03
N SER A 413 -1.06 14.85 4.98
CA SER A 413 0.40 15.08 4.91
C SER A 413 1.03 14.33 3.76
N THR A 414 0.63 13.07 3.55
CA THR A 414 1.11 12.23 2.44
C THR A 414 0.72 12.80 1.09
N ARG A 415 -0.54 13.26 0.96
CA ARG A 415 -1.03 13.96 -0.24
C ARG A 415 -0.25 15.25 -0.51
N ALA A 416 0.06 16.03 0.52
CA ALA A 416 0.89 17.24 0.36
C ALA A 416 2.28 16.92 -0.18
N ILE A 417 2.95 15.88 0.34
CA ILE A 417 4.25 15.42 -0.18
C ILE A 417 4.13 15.04 -1.67
N SER A 418 3.11 14.26 -2.03
CA SER A 418 2.85 13.87 -3.42
C SER A 418 2.62 15.08 -4.34
N MET A 419 1.75 16.01 -3.92
CA MET A 419 1.42 17.21 -4.70
C MET A 419 2.63 18.14 -4.87
N TRP A 420 3.44 18.33 -3.82
CA TRP A 420 4.67 19.13 -3.94
C TRP A 420 5.73 18.43 -4.79
N ALA A 421 5.91 17.11 -4.66
CA ALA A 421 6.82 16.38 -5.53
C ALA A 421 6.40 16.50 -7.02
N TYR A 422 5.09 16.54 -7.28
CA TYR A 422 4.53 16.70 -8.62
C TYR A 422 4.68 18.13 -9.15
N SER A 423 4.18 19.14 -8.44
CA SER A 423 4.05 20.51 -8.94
C SER A 423 5.15 21.47 -8.47
N GLU A 424 5.62 21.31 -7.24
CA GLU A 424 6.47 22.30 -6.53
C GLU A 424 7.67 21.62 -5.82
N PRO A 425 8.55 20.92 -6.56
CA PRO A 425 9.60 20.08 -5.96
C PRO A 425 10.60 20.87 -5.10
N ALA A 426 10.80 22.16 -5.38
CA ALA A 426 11.65 23.02 -4.56
C ALA A 426 11.05 23.27 -3.16
N ASP A 427 9.73 23.36 -3.04
CA ASP A 427 9.05 23.51 -1.75
C ASP A 427 9.11 22.23 -0.94
N LEU A 428 8.89 21.07 -1.56
CA LEU A 428 9.14 19.78 -0.88
C LEU A 428 10.58 19.72 -0.34
N LEU A 429 11.58 20.03 -1.16
CA LEU A 429 12.99 20.00 -0.75
C LEU A 429 13.28 20.97 0.40
N ARG A 430 12.55 22.09 0.51
CA ARG A 430 12.64 23.04 1.63
C ARG A 430 12.02 22.46 2.90
N ILE A 431 10.84 21.87 2.82
CA ILE A 431 10.19 21.19 3.95
C ILE A 431 11.08 20.07 4.48
N VAL A 432 11.64 19.23 3.61
CA VAL A 432 12.59 18.17 4.01
C VAL A 432 13.81 18.75 4.70
N ALA A 433 14.42 19.81 4.15
CA ALA A 433 15.60 20.43 4.75
C ALA A 433 15.33 20.96 6.17
N TRP A 434 14.18 21.62 6.37
CA TRP A 434 13.80 22.14 7.69
C TRP A 434 13.49 21.02 8.68
N ALA A 435 12.68 20.03 8.30
CA ALA A 435 12.38 18.90 9.17
C ALA A 435 13.65 18.12 9.56
N ALA A 436 14.52 17.85 8.57
CA ALA A 436 15.70 17.02 8.79
C ALA A 436 16.84 17.71 9.56
N ARG A 437 17.10 18.99 9.28
CA ARG A 437 18.18 19.77 9.94
C ARG A 437 17.72 20.43 11.23
N ASP A 438 16.50 20.94 11.26
CA ASP A 438 16.01 21.80 12.34
C ASP A 438 15.04 21.09 13.27
N ASP A 439 14.54 19.88 12.94
CA ASP A 439 13.44 19.20 13.64
C ASP A 439 12.19 20.11 13.76
N GLU A 440 11.97 20.93 12.74
CA GLU A 440 10.95 21.97 12.72
C GLU A 440 10.54 22.29 11.28
N VAL A 441 9.24 22.40 11.05
CA VAL A 441 8.65 23.00 9.86
C VAL A 441 7.84 24.22 10.29
N ILE A 442 7.94 25.31 9.52
CA ILE A 442 7.15 26.52 9.70
C ILE A 442 6.29 26.72 8.44
N MET A 443 4.98 26.79 8.60
CA MET A 443 4.05 27.11 7.50
C MET A 443 3.22 28.34 7.85
N ARG A 444 2.68 29.00 6.84
CA ARG A 444 1.78 30.14 7.04
C ARG A 444 0.33 29.66 6.97
N PHE A 445 -0.52 30.26 7.80
CA PHE A 445 -1.96 30.12 7.71
C PHE A 445 -2.58 31.51 7.90
N GLU A 446 -3.22 32.03 6.85
CA GLU A 446 -3.90 33.34 6.87
C GLU A 446 -2.97 34.49 7.29
N GLY A 447 -1.70 34.39 6.90
CA GLY A 447 -0.67 35.39 7.15
C GLY A 447 0.15 35.17 8.43
N GLU A 448 -0.29 34.30 9.34
CA GLU A 448 0.43 33.96 10.58
C GLU A 448 1.31 32.72 10.43
N ASN A 449 2.45 32.68 11.12
CA ASN A 449 3.32 31.50 11.14
C ASN A 449 2.83 30.45 12.14
N ILE A 450 2.92 29.19 11.76
CA ILE A 450 2.70 28.01 12.59
C ILE A 450 4.00 27.19 12.59
N SER A 451 4.65 27.07 13.76
CA SER A 451 5.81 26.17 13.94
C SER A 451 5.36 24.82 14.48
N SER A 452 5.75 23.73 13.81
CA SER A 452 5.50 22.35 14.26
C SER A 452 6.12 21.99 15.61
N LYS A 453 7.13 22.72 16.09
CA LYS A 453 7.77 22.50 17.41
C LYS A 453 6.95 23.03 18.57
N GLU A 454 6.17 24.08 18.33
CA GLU A 454 5.38 24.76 19.36
C GLU A 454 4.02 24.10 19.58
N LEU A 455 3.70 23.07 18.80
CA LEU A 455 2.41 22.38 18.81
C LEU A 455 2.47 21.09 19.64
N ALA A 456 1.31 20.71 20.17
CA ALA A 456 1.10 19.38 20.75
C ALA A 456 1.26 18.28 19.68
N SER A 457 1.36 17.02 20.11
CA SER A 457 1.36 15.89 19.19
C SER A 457 0.09 15.86 18.32
N GLY A 458 0.26 15.53 17.04
CA GLY A 458 -0.84 15.36 16.09
C GLY A 458 -1.53 14.00 16.24
N LEU A 459 -2.17 13.51 15.18
CA LEU A 459 -2.73 12.15 15.12
C LEU A 459 -1.65 11.09 15.30
N ALA A 460 -0.49 11.29 14.69
CA ALA A 460 0.64 10.36 14.80
C ALA A 460 1.31 10.50 16.18
N LYS A 461 1.01 9.56 17.08
CA LYS A 461 1.66 9.46 18.40
C LYS A 461 2.99 8.72 18.34
N ASP A 462 3.12 7.79 17.40
CA ASP A 462 4.33 7.01 17.14
C ASP A 462 4.89 7.33 15.74
N PRO A 463 6.20 7.13 15.49
CA PRO A 463 6.79 7.34 14.16
C PRO A 463 6.11 6.45 13.10
N PRO A 464 5.84 6.97 11.90
CA PRO A 464 5.29 6.16 10.82
C PRO A 464 6.20 4.98 10.49
N VAL A 465 5.62 3.78 10.37
CA VAL A 465 6.28 2.55 9.88
C VAL A 465 5.83 2.25 8.46
N ASP A 466 6.66 1.55 7.69
CA ASP A 466 6.45 1.22 6.27
C ASP A 466 6.31 2.45 5.36
N VAL A 467 7.07 3.50 5.66
CA VAL A 467 7.16 4.72 4.85
C VAL A 467 8.61 5.03 4.46
N ASP A 468 8.78 5.87 3.45
CA ASP A 468 10.09 6.38 3.04
C ASP A 468 10.67 7.40 4.03
N ALA A 469 11.98 7.63 3.96
CA ALA A 469 12.69 8.52 4.88
C ALA A 469 12.25 9.99 4.77
N VAL A 470 11.74 10.44 3.61
CA VAL A 470 11.14 11.78 3.49
C VAL A 470 9.87 11.83 4.33
N SER A 471 8.96 10.89 4.11
CA SER A 471 7.71 10.79 4.86
C SER A 471 7.93 10.58 6.36
N LEU A 472 8.86 9.70 6.76
CA LEU A 472 9.24 9.46 8.17
C LEU A 472 9.63 10.75 8.89
N VAL A 473 10.37 11.63 8.19
CA VAL A 473 10.90 12.87 8.76
C VAL A 473 9.89 14.01 8.66
N THR A 474 9.10 14.13 7.60
CA THR A 474 8.21 15.29 7.38
C THR A 474 6.80 15.09 7.90
N VAL A 475 6.20 13.90 7.77
CA VAL A 475 4.79 13.65 8.11
C VAL A 475 4.44 14.05 9.56
N PRO A 476 5.25 13.74 10.60
CA PRO A 476 4.93 14.14 11.96
C PRO A 476 4.83 15.66 12.16
N HIS A 477 5.59 16.46 11.41
CA HIS A 477 5.53 17.92 11.49
C HIS A 477 4.33 18.47 10.73
N LEU A 478 4.10 17.95 9.52
CA LEU A 478 3.00 18.33 8.65
C LEU A 478 1.64 18.02 9.29
N ASP A 479 1.53 16.86 9.95
CA ASP A 479 0.31 16.45 10.64
C ASP A 479 -0.04 17.43 11.78
N ARG A 480 0.93 17.81 12.61
CA ARG A 480 0.72 18.83 13.67
C ARG A 480 0.25 20.17 13.10
N ILE A 481 0.90 20.63 12.04
CA ILE A 481 0.53 21.90 11.38
C ILE A 481 -0.88 21.82 10.82
N TYR A 482 -1.23 20.74 10.13
CA TYR A 482 -2.56 20.52 9.57
C TYR A 482 -3.64 20.55 10.67
N PHE A 483 -3.40 19.87 11.80
CA PHE A 483 -4.30 19.92 12.96
C PHE A 483 -4.48 21.32 13.51
N GLU A 484 -3.40 22.09 13.62
CA GLU A 484 -3.47 23.46 14.11
C GLU A 484 -4.25 24.37 13.16
N MET A 485 -4.06 24.23 11.84
CA MET A 485 -4.86 24.96 10.83
C MET A 485 -6.36 24.60 10.96
N GLY A 486 -6.68 23.32 11.15
CA GLY A 486 -8.03 22.85 11.43
C GLY A 486 -8.62 23.45 12.71
N ARG A 487 -7.83 23.48 13.80
CA ARG A 487 -8.22 24.09 15.08
C ARG A 487 -8.51 25.59 14.95
N ARG A 488 -7.68 26.33 14.21
CA ARG A 488 -7.89 27.77 13.92
C ARG A 488 -9.10 28.04 13.00
N SER A 489 -9.52 27.02 12.26
CA SER A 489 -10.71 27.05 11.41
C SER A 489 -12.00 26.65 12.13
N ALA A 490 -11.91 26.09 13.33
CA ALA A 490 -13.05 25.62 14.08
C ALA A 490 -14.02 26.76 14.46
N GLY A 491 -15.32 26.46 14.44
CA GLY A 491 -16.37 27.41 14.82
C GLY A 491 -16.80 28.40 13.73
N ARG A 492 -16.23 28.32 12.53
CA ARG A 492 -16.57 29.19 11.38
C ARG A 492 -17.86 28.82 10.63
N GLY A 493 -18.52 27.72 11.02
CA GLY A 493 -19.81 27.29 10.46
C GLY A 493 -19.75 26.62 9.08
N GLU A 494 -18.54 26.35 8.55
CA GLU A 494 -18.30 25.54 7.36
C GLU A 494 -17.21 24.51 7.65
N ASP A 495 -16.98 23.61 6.70
CA ASP A 495 -15.94 22.58 6.81
C ASP A 495 -14.54 23.21 6.76
N PRO A 496 -13.63 22.88 7.70
CA PRO A 496 -12.27 23.44 7.75
C PRO A 496 -11.47 23.31 6.47
N HIS A 497 -11.68 22.25 5.67
CA HIS A 497 -10.93 21.99 4.45
C HIS A 497 -11.03 23.15 3.44
N LYS A 498 -12.12 23.94 3.50
CA LYS A 498 -12.31 25.16 2.69
C LYS A 498 -11.13 26.13 2.81
N TRP A 499 -10.58 26.31 4.00
CA TRP A 499 -9.46 27.22 4.25
C TRP A 499 -8.13 26.47 4.32
N VAL A 500 -8.13 25.30 4.95
CA VAL A 500 -6.89 24.55 5.21
C VAL A 500 -6.25 24.05 3.93
N ASN A 501 -7.02 23.54 2.96
CA ASN A 501 -6.41 22.88 1.80
C ASN A 501 -5.55 23.81 0.94
N ALA A 502 -5.99 25.06 0.71
CA ALA A 502 -5.23 26.01 -0.09
C ALA A 502 -3.96 26.46 0.63
N GLU A 503 -4.04 26.79 1.92
CA GLU A 503 -2.88 27.20 2.72
C GLU A 503 -1.89 26.05 2.96
N PHE A 504 -2.40 24.82 3.06
CA PHE A 504 -1.57 23.64 3.34
C PHE A 504 -0.90 23.07 2.09
N HIS A 505 -1.62 22.90 0.98
CA HIS A 505 -1.05 22.28 -0.23
C HIS A 505 -0.42 23.30 -1.19
N GLY A 506 -0.87 24.57 -1.17
CA GLY A 506 -0.32 25.65 -1.99
C GLY A 506 -1.38 26.40 -2.81
N ASP A 507 -0.98 27.56 -3.35
CA ASP A 507 -1.85 28.51 -4.07
C ASP A 507 -2.48 27.94 -5.36
N HIS A 508 -1.96 26.80 -5.86
CA HIS A 508 -2.50 26.10 -7.02
C HIS A 508 -3.80 25.34 -6.72
N VAL A 509 -4.21 25.23 -5.45
CA VAL A 509 -5.52 24.69 -5.06
C VAL A 509 -6.60 25.74 -5.31
N GLY A 510 -7.66 25.36 -6.00
CA GLY A 510 -8.79 26.25 -6.26
C GLY A 510 -9.43 26.79 -4.98
N HIS A 511 -9.65 28.10 -4.90
CA HIS A 511 -10.30 28.74 -3.75
C HIS A 511 -11.83 28.57 -3.72
N GLY A 512 -12.43 28.09 -4.82
CA GLY A 512 -13.81 27.63 -4.82
C GLY A 512 -13.93 26.32 -4.05
N PHE A 513 -14.98 26.17 -3.25
CA PHE A 513 -15.22 25.00 -2.41
C PHE A 513 -16.67 24.53 -2.51
N ARG A 514 -16.89 23.23 -2.70
CA ARG A 514 -18.20 22.57 -2.63
C ARG A 514 -18.12 21.37 -1.70
N ILE A 515 -19.15 21.20 -0.88
CA ILE A 515 -19.35 20.04 -0.01
C ILE A 515 -20.76 19.47 -0.22
N ALA A 516 -20.87 18.15 -0.22
CA ALA A 516 -22.10 17.39 -0.48
C ALA A 516 -23.03 17.27 0.74
N VAL A 517 -22.48 17.47 1.94
CA VAL A 517 -23.17 17.31 3.23
C VAL A 517 -23.27 18.64 3.97
N ASP A 518 -24.32 18.77 4.77
CA ASP A 518 -24.42 19.84 5.75
C ASP A 518 -23.57 19.51 6.99
N VAL A 519 -22.69 20.43 7.36
CA VAL A 519 -21.68 20.20 8.42
C VAL A 519 -22.28 20.05 9.82
N PHE A 520 -23.52 20.49 10.04
CA PHE A 520 -24.18 20.41 11.35
C PHE A 520 -25.03 19.16 11.49
N THR A 521 -25.74 18.79 10.43
CA THR A 521 -26.66 17.64 10.43
C THR A 521 -26.02 16.36 9.90
N GLY A 522 -24.93 16.47 9.13
CA GLY A 522 -24.31 15.35 8.42
C GLY A 522 -25.11 14.87 7.20
N GLY A 523 -26.28 15.46 6.95
CA GLY A 523 -27.17 15.05 5.89
C GLY A 523 -26.83 15.64 4.52
N LEU A 524 -27.37 15.07 3.45
CA LEU A 524 -27.11 15.55 2.09
C LEU A 524 -27.66 16.98 1.89
N LYS A 525 -26.83 17.85 1.30
CA LYS A 525 -27.16 19.25 1.01
C LYS A 525 -27.00 19.53 -0.49
N ASP A 526 -28.13 19.72 -1.19
CA ASP A 526 -28.15 20.04 -2.63
C ASP A 526 -27.23 19.10 -3.45
N PHE A 527 -27.37 17.78 -3.25
CA PHE A 527 -26.41 16.83 -3.82
C PHE A 527 -26.38 16.86 -5.36
N GLU A 528 -27.51 17.05 -6.02
CA GLU A 528 -27.51 17.16 -7.47
C GLU A 528 -26.88 18.48 -7.96
N GLY A 529 -27.05 19.59 -7.25
CA GLY A 529 -26.34 20.84 -7.56
C GLY A 529 -24.84 20.71 -7.30
N PHE A 530 -24.44 19.98 -6.25
CA PHE A 530 -23.04 19.61 -6.00
C PHE A 530 -22.43 18.83 -7.16
N LEU A 531 -23.14 17.82 -7.68
CA LEU A 531 -22.67 17.03 -8.81
C LEU A 531 -22.59 17.87 -10.11
N ARG A 532 -23.59 18.70 -10.39
CA ARG A 532 -23.55 19.62 -11.56
C ARG A 532 -22.36 20.58 -11.49
N ASP A 533 -22.07 21.09 -10.29
CA ASP A 533 -20.90 21.92 -10.06
C ASP A 533 -19.58 21.19 -10.32
N PHE A 534 -19.48 19.93 -9.89
CA PHE A 534 -18.30 19.10 -10.14
C PHE A 534 -18.10 18.87 -11.65
N TYR A 535 -19.15 18.50 -12.37
CA TYR A 535 -19.09 18.29 -13.82
C TYR A 535 -18.73 19.59 -14.56
N ALA A 536 -19.33 20.72 -14.18
CA ALA A 536 -19.02 22.01 -14.78
C ALA A 536 -17.58 22.50 -14.51
N ALA A 537 -16.95 22.04 -13.43
CA ALA A 537 -15.56 22.36 -13.13
C ALA A 537 -14.56 21.40 -13.80
N TYR A 538 -14.84 20.09 -13.81
CA TYR A 538 -13.85 19.06 -14.15
C TYR A 538 -14.12 18.28 -15.44
N HIS A 539 -15.37 18.20 -15.91
CA HIS A 539 -15.71 17.39 -17.07
C HIS A 539 -15.42 18.15 -18.38
N PRO A 540 -14.50 17.68 -19.27
CA PRO A 540 -14.11 18.41 -20.49
C PRO A 540 -15.28 18.84 -21.40
N PHE A 541 -16.35 18.03 -21.48
CA PHE A 541 -17.55 18.40 -22.25
C PHE A 541 -18.37 19.57 -21.68
N HIS A 542 -18.19 19.92 -20.40
CA HIS A 542 -19.01 20.93 -19.70
C HIS A 542 -18.20 22.13 -19.21
N ASN A 543 -16.87 22.02 -19.13
CA ASN A 543 -15.99 23.07 -18.62
C ASN A 543 -15.22 23.83 -19.72
N GLY A 544 -15.65 23.72 -20.98
CA GLY A 544 -14.94 24.36 -22.10
C GLY A 544 -13.69 23.59 -22.56
N ASN A 545 -13.64 22.28 -22.31
CA ASN A 545 -12.52 21.40 -22.66
C ASN A 545 -11.20 21.79 -21.97
N LEU A 546 -11.31 22.28 -20.74
CA LEU A 546 -10.15 22.59 -19.89
C LEU A 546 -9.73 21.33 -19.13
N PRO A 547 -8.47 20.87 -19.28
CA PRO A 547 -7.94 19.79 -18.46
C PRO A 547 -7.72 20.27 -17.02
N VAL A 548 -7.58 19.32 -16.10
CA VAL A 548 -7.08 19.62 -14.76
C VAL A 548 -5.64 20.15 -14.89
N ILE A 549 -5.42 21.40 -14.48
CA ILE A 549 -4.13 22.09 -14.66
C ILE A 549 -3.12 21.62 -13.61
N ASN A 550 -3.54 21.63 -12.34
CA ASN A 550 -2.76 21.17 -11.20
C ASN A 550 -3.58 20.15 -10.42
N PRO A 551 -2.95 19.15 -9.80
CA PRO A 551 -3.66 18.21 -8.92
C PRO A 551 -4.51 18.95 -7.90
N GLN A 552 -5.77 18.54 -7.75
CA GLN A 552 -6.71 19.21 -6.84
C GLN A 552 -7.06 18.31 -5.65
N PRO A 553 -7.02 18.81 -4.41
CA PRO A 553 -7.44 18.05 -3.25
C PRO A 553 -8.95 17.78 -3.32
N ALA A 554 -9.32 16.53 -3.11
CA ALA A 554 -10.70 16.09 -3.03
C ALA A 554 -10.88 15.16 -1.83
N GLY A 555 -12.12 15.02 -1.39
CA GLY A 555 -12.50 14.06 -0.38
C GLY A 555 -13.58 13.14 -0.89
N ILE A 556 -13.42 11.85 -0.59
CA ILE A 556 -14.35 10.79 -0.95
C ILE A 556 -14.95 10.14 0.29
N ALA A 557 -16.17 9.64 0.15
CA ALA A 557 -16.80 8.71 1.06
C ALA A 557 -16.28 7.30 0.74
N VAL A 558 -15.41 6.77 1.60
CA VAL A 558 -14.92 5.40 1.44
C VAL A 558 -16.01 4.44 1.88
N THR A 559 -16.21 3.43 1.05
CA THR A 559 -17.13 2.32 1.31
C THR A 559 -16.38 1.00 1.24
N ASP A 560 -16.86 0.00 1.96
CA ASP A 560 -16.43 -1.39 1.75
C ASP A 560 -17.05 -1.99 0.47
N SER A 561 -16.67 -3.22 0.15
CA SER A 561 -17.25 -4.04 -0.94
C SER A 561 -18.76 -4.25 -0.79
N GLY A 562 -19.30 -4.10 0.42
CA GLY A 562 -20.73 -4.11 0.72
C GLY A 562 -21.42 -2.75 0.56
N SER A 563 -20.71 -1.72 0.07
CA SER A 563 -21.18 -0.34 -0.07
C SER A 563 -21.57 0.36 1.23
N ARG A 564 -21.12 -0.13 2.38
CA ARG A 564 -21.33 0.56 3.67
C ARG A 564 -20.28 1.66 3.84
N PHE A 565 -20.71 2.81 4.36
CA PHE A 565 -19.81 3.93 4.63
C PHE A 565 -18.84 3.60 5.77
N LEU A 566 -17.53 3.70 5.50
CA LEU A 566 -16.46 3.52 6.47
C LEU A 566 -15.97 4.85 7.03
N GLY A 567 -15.91 5.88 6.19
CA GLY A 567 -15.37 7.18 6.61
C GLY A 567 -15.04 8.10 5.44
N TRP A 568 -14.58 9.29 5.79
CA TRP A 568 -14.06 10.27 4.83
C TRP A 568 -12.59 10.01 4.56
N HIS A 569 -12.17 10.13 3.30
CA HIS A 569 -10.79 9.95 2.91
C HIS A 569 -10.33 11.00 1.91
N ALA A 570 -9.05 11.37 2.00
CA ALA A 570 -8.45 12.41 1.18
C ALA A 570 -7.70 11.82 0.00
N ILE A 571 -7.99 12.32 -1.19
CA ILE A 571 -7.32 11.96 -2.45
C ILE A 571 -6.93 13.25 -3.21
N SER A 572 -6.20 13.13 -4.31
CA SER A 572 -6.01 14.24 -5.26
C SER A 572 -6.44 13.86 -6.66
N ILE A 573 -7.30 14.68 -7.27
CA ILE A 573 -7.70 14.54 -8.67
C ILE A 573 -6.52 14.96 -9.54
N GLN A 574 -6.02 14.05 -10.36
CA GLN A 574 -4.87 14.27 -11.23
C GLN A 574 -5.32 14.79 -12.60
N ARG A 575 -6.33 14.15 -13.18
CA ARG A 575 -6.87 14.50 -14.50
C ARG A 575 -8.24 13.90 -14.73
N VAL A 576 -8.97 14.49 -15.68
CA VAL A 576 -10.22 13.94 -16.23
C VAL A 576 -10.06 13.84 -17.73
N ALA A 577 -10.18 12.64 -18.27
CA ALA A 577 -9.94 12.36 -19.68
C ALA A 577 -10.72 11.14 -20.17
N LEU A 578 -10.85 11.02 -21.50
CA LEU A 578 -11.37 9.81 -22.13
C LEU A 578 -10.32 8.71 -22.11
N ASP A 579 -10.74 7.49 -21.80
CA ASP A 579 -9.93 6.29 -22.01
C ASP A 579 -9.97 5.83 -23.48
N ALA A 580 -9.28 4.71 -23.77
CA ALA A 580 -9.24 4.11 -25.11
C ALA A 580 -10.63 3.67 -25.62
N ASN A 581 -11.56 3.38 -24.72
CA ASN A 581 -12.95 2.99 -25.01
C ASN A 581 -13.91 4.20 -25.09
N ARG A 582 -13.37 5.42 -25.00
CA ARG A 582 -14.13 6.69 -24.99
C ARG A 582 -15.07 6.82 -23.81
N VAL A 583 -14.73 6.22 -22.66
CA VAL A 583 -15.39 6.48 -21.39
C VAL A 583 -14.67 7.64 -20.71
N MET A 584 -15.43 8.65 -20.25
CA MET A 584 -14.85 9.73 -19.45
C MET A 584 -14.53 9.22 -18.05
N ARG A 585 -13.29 9.37 -17.62
CA ARG A 585 -12.79 8.88 -16.34
C ARG A 585 -12.14 9.99 -15.53
N ALA A 586 -12.30 9.91 -14.22
CA ALA A 586 -11.51 10.67 -13.28
C ALA A 586 -10.31 9.83 -12.84
N TYR A 587 -9.11 10.36 -13.02
CA TYR A 587 -7.86 9.76 -12.58
C TYR A 587 -7.38 10.52 -11.35
N PHE A 588 -7.00 9.78 -10.31
CA PHE A 588 -6.71 10.33 -9.00
C PHE A 588 -5.59 9.54 -8.32
N PHE A 589 -4.94 10.19 -7.37
CA PHE A 589 -3.96 9.56 -6.49
C PHE A 589 -4.58 9.29 -5.12
N ASN A 590 -4.37 8.08 -4.61
CA ASN A 590 -4.85 7.63 -3.32
C ASN A 590 -3.65 7.30 -2.40
N PRO A 591 -3.45 8.04 -1.29
CA PRO A 591 -2.26 7.87 -0.44
C PRO A 591 -2.28 6.61 0.45
N ASN A 592 -3.31 5.78 0.40
CA ASN A 592 -3.54 4.66 1.33
C ASN A 592 -2.75 3.37 1.02
N ASN A 593 -1.73 3.42 0.17
CA ASN A 593 -0.92 2.28 -0.32
C ASN A 593 -1.66 1.24 -1.16
N ASP A 594 -2.99 1.32 -1.30
CA ASP A 594 -3.78 0.43 -2.15
C ASP A 594 -4.85 1.22 -2.92
N SER A 595 -4.52 1.54 -4.17
CA SER A 595 -5.40 2.27 -5.07
C SER A 595 -6.36 1.36 -5.85
N GLY A 596 -6.35 0.03 -5.65
CA GLY A 596 -7.18 -0.96 -6.36
C GLY A 596 -8.33 -1.51 -5.50
N GLN A 597 -9.09 -0.63 -4.85
CA GLN A 597 -10.11 -0.98 -3.87
C GLN A 597 -11.47 -1.26 -4.52
N ASP A 598 -12.21 -2.17 -3.89
CA ASP A 598 -13.64 -2.39 -4.15
C ASP A 598 -14.48 -1.48 -3.24
N TRP A 599 -15.21 -0.54 -3.85
CA TRP A 599 -16.12 0.40 -3.17
C TRP A 599 -17.58 -0.10 -3.16
N GLY A 600 -17.80 -1.36 -3.50
CA GLY A 600 -19.09 -2.03 -3.60
C GLY A 600 -19.93 -1.53 -4.77
N GLN A 601 -21.13 -2.09 -4.93
CA GLN A 601 -21.99 -1.84 -6.12
C GLN A 601 -21.30 -2.18 -7.45
N GLY A 602 -20.26 -3.00 -7.43
CA GLY A 602 -19.42 -3.31 -8.60
C GLY A 602 -18.45 -2.19 -9.00
N ILE A 603 -18.25 -1.19 -8.14
CA ILE A 603 -17.31 -0.07 -8.38
C ILE A 603 -15.94 -0.48 -7.85
N VAL A 604 -15.05 -0.90 -8.75
CA VAL A 604 -13.66 -1.26 -8.43
C VAL A 604 -12.72 -0.25 -9.08
N THR A 605 -11.87 0.37 -8.27
CA THR A 605 -10.90 1.35 -8.78
C THR A 605 -9.85 0.64 -9.64
N SER A 606 -9.67 1.14 -10.85
CA SER A 606 -8.70 0.60 -11.80
C SER A 606 -7.34 1.25 -11.58
N THR A 607 -6.25 0.47 -11.53
CA THR A 607 -4.87 0.99 -11.46
C THR A 607 -4.12 0.87 -12.79
N HIS A 608 -4.74 0.22 -13.78
CA HIS A 608 -4.21 0.01 -15.12
C HIS A 608 -5.35 -0.40 -16.08
N GLY A 609 -5.06 -0.41 -17.38
CA GLY A 609 -5.95 -0.92 -18.43
C GLY A 609 -6.96 0.09 -18.99
N ASN A 610 -7.20 1.21 -18.31
CA ASN A 610 -8.08 2.30 -18.77
C ASN A 610 -7.33 3.62 -18.98
N GLY A 611 -6.03 3.52 -19.27
CA GLY A 611 -5.18 4.66 -19.59
C GLY A 611 -4.55 5.34 -18.37
N GLU A 612 -4.57 4.72 -17.19
CA GLU A 612 -3.85 5.16 -15.99
C GLU A 612 -2.35 5.30 -16.27
N LEU A 613 -1.75 6.36 -15.73
CA LEU A 613 -0.31 6.48 -15.57
C LEU A 613 0.11 5.79 -14.27
N TYR A 614 1.39 5.43 -14.15
CA TYR A 614 1.90 4.81 -12.94
C TYR A 614 1.59 5.64 -11.68
N GLY A 615 0.97 4.99 -10.70
CA GLY A 615 0.52 5.61 -9.42
C GLY A 615 -0.86 6.25 -9.46
N GLU A 616 -1.53 6.31 -10.62
CA GLU A 616 -2.93 6.71 -10.70
C GLU A 616 -3.88 5.53 -10.44
N ALA A 617 -4.99 5.83 -9.78
CA ALA A 617 -6.22 5.06 -9.90
C ALA A 617 -7.24 5.81 -10.75
N SER A 618 -8.22 5.10 -11.27
CA SER A 618 -9.30 5.72 -12.02
C SER A 618 -10.65 5.03 -11.86
N LEU A 619 -11.70 5.81 -12.09
CA LEU A 619 -13.08 5.35 -12.20
C LEU A 619 -13.79 6.10 -13.33
N PRO A 620 -14.83 5.51 -13.94
CA PRO A 620 -15.83 6.26 -14.71
C PRO A 620 -16.33 7.48 -13.93
N MET A 621 -16.56 8.58 -14.64
CA MET A 621 -16.83 9.88 -14.02
C MET A 621 -18.04 9.88 -13.08
N ASP A 622 -19.09 9.14 -13.40
CA ASP A 622 -20.29 9.00 -12.57
C ASP A 622 -20.06 8.16 -11.32
N GLU A 623 -19.29 7.07 -11.42
CA GLU A 623 -18.88 6.24 -10.29
C GLU A 623 -17.98 7.01 -9.32
N PHE A 624 -16.98 7.74 -9.85
CA PHE A 624 -16.14 8.64 -9.04
C PHE A 624 -16.98 9.71 -8.35
N ALA A 625 -17.81 10.43 -9.11
CA ALA A 625 -18.64 11.51 -8.56
C ALA A 625 -19.65 11.00 -7.53
N SER A 626 -20.08 9.73 -7.63
CA SER A 626 -20.97 9.11 -6.63
C SER A 626 -20.34 8.96 -5.26
N ARG A 627 -19.00 8.92 -5.16
CA ARG A 627 -18.26 8.83 -3.89
C ARG A 627 -17.66 10.16 -3.46
N LEU A 628 -17.70 11.19 -4.30
CA LEU A 628 -17.17 12.51 -3.96
C LEU A 628 -18.05 13.20 -2.91
N TYR A 629 -17.43 13.72 -1.84
CA TYR A 629 -18.15 14.52 -0.83
C TYR A 629 -17.65 15.97 -0.76
N VAL A 630 -16.42 16.24 -1.17
CA VAL A 630 -15.86 17.59 -1.18
C VAL A 630 -14.85 17.76 -2.31
N PHE A 631 -14.82 18.92 -2.93
CA PHE A 631 -13.80 19.29 -3.92
C PHE A 631 -13.56 20.79 -3.96
N HIS A 632 -12.35 21.14 -4.43
CA HIS A 632 -11.95 22.50 -4.76
C HIS A 632 -12.10 22.78 -6.25
N TYR A 633 -12.29 24.04 -6.65
CA TYR A 633 -12.37 24.45 -8.06
C TYR A 633 -11.95 25.91 -8.22
N ASP A 634 -11.59 26.31 -9.44
CA ASP A 634 -11.37 27.72 -9.76
C ASP A 634 -12.73 28.43 -9.98
N PRO A 635 -13.10 29.43 -9.15
CA PRO A 635 -14.37 30.13 -9.29
C PRO A 635 -14.48 31.00 -10.55
N LEU A 636 -13.36 31.32 -11.21
CA LEU A 636 -13.32 32.14 -12.42
C LEU A 636 -13.37 31.29 -13.70
N GLU A 637 -13.02 30.00 -13.63
CA GLU A 637 -12.96 29.10 -14.80
C GLU A 637 -14.09 28.05 -14.81
N LYS A 638 -14.94 28.02 -13.78
CA LYS A 638 -16.05 27.08 -13.71
C LYS A 638 -17.03 27.27 -14.87
N GLY A 639 -17.34 26.18 -15.57
CA GLY A 639 -18.37 26.13 -16.61
C GLY A 639 -19.78 26.37 -16.06
N ASN A 640 -20.79 26.29 -16.92
CA ASN A 640 -22.19 26.50 -16.50
C ASN A 640 -22.79 25.23 -15.91
N PRO A 641 -23.11 25.14 -14.60
CA PRO A 641 -23.75 23.95 -14.02
C PRO A 641 -25.11 23.63 -14.65
N GLY A 642 -25.81 24.64 -15.16
CA GLY A 642 -27.10 24.48 -15.83
C GLY A 642 -27.02 23.83 -17.22
N SER A 643 -25.82 23.69 -17.81
CA SER A 643 -25.66 22.96 -19.07
C SER A 643 -25.46 21.46 -18.89
N VAL A 644 -25.24 20.99 -17.64
CA VAL A 644 -25.03 19.57 -17.35
C VAL A 644 -26.39 18.84 -17.33
N PRO A 645 -26.62 17.85 -18.22
CA PRO A 645 -27.91 17.18 -18.32
C PRO A 645 -28.24 16.32 -17.09
N ASP A 646 -29.52 16.25 -16.72
CA ASP A 646 -29.99 15.39 -15.62
C ASP A 646 -29.57 13.92 -15.79
N ALA A 647 -29.47 13.45 -17.04
CA ALA A 647 -29.07 12.08 -17.33
C ALA A 647 -27.69 11.72 -16.80
N GLU A 648 -26.74 12.66 -16.81
CA GLU A 648 -25.37 12.43 -16.31
C GLU A 648 -25.33 12.40 -14.78
N ILE A 649 -26.23 13.15 -14.13
CA ILE A 649 -26.26 13.27 -12.68
C ILE A 649 -27.05 12.12 -12.02
N ARG A 650 -28.08 11.60 -12.70
CA ARG A 650 -28.98 10.58 -12.14
C ARG A 650 -28.24 9.33 -11.64
N ARG A 651 -27.30 8.78 -12.42
CA ARG A 651 -26.56 7.56 -12.04
C ARG A 651 -25.71 7.79 -10.80
N ALA A 652 -24.91 8.86 -10.78
CA ALA A 652 -24.08 9.22 -9.62
C ALA A 652 -24.94 9.46 -8.35
N SER A 653 -26.06 10.17 -8.49
CA SER A 653 -27.01 10.44 -7.39
C SER A 653 -27.61 9.15 -6.82
N GLN A 654 -28.04 8.22 -7.69
CA GLN A 654 -28.58 6.94 -7.28
C GLN A 654 -27.55 6.09 -6.54
N LEU A 655 -26.34 5.95 -7.09
CA LEU A 655 -25.25 5.16 -6.49
C LEU A 655 -24.88 5.66 -5.09
N ALA A 656 -24.81 6.98 -4.89
CA ALA A 656 -24.55 7.58 -3.59
C ALA A 656 -25.67 7.25 -2.57
N ARG A 657 -26.94 7.45 -2.97
CA ARG A 657 -28.12 7.24 -2.11
C ARG A 657 -28.38 5.78 -1.75
N SER A 658 -27.94 4.84 -2.58
CA SER A 658 -27.98 3.40 -2.28
C SER A 658 -26.70 2.88 -1.61
N SER A 659 -25.82 3.77 -1.15
CA SER A 659 -24.57 3.42 -0.45
C SER A 659 -24.34 4.35 0.75
N TRP A 660 -23.27 5.15 0.73
CA TRP A 660 -22.84 5.97 1.85
C TRP A 660 -23.84 7.06 2.23
N ALA A 661 -24.74 7.46 1.33
CA ALA A 661 -25.73 8.49 1.60
C ALA A 661 -27.13 7.93 1.91
N SER A 662 -27.27 6.63 2.19
CA SER A 662 -28.57 6.01 2.52
C SER A 662 -29.27 6.67 3.73
N ASP A 663 -28.47 7.01 4.75
CA ASP A 663 -28.95 7.55 6.03
C ASP A 663 -28.60 9.04 6.21
N ARG A 664 -28.31 9.76 5.10
CA ARG A 664 -27.86 11.15 5.09
C ARG A 664 -28.79 12.08 4.31
#